data_AF-A0A498C873-F1
#
_entry.id   AF-A0A498C873-F1
#
_cell.length_a   1.000
_cell.length_b   1.000
_cell.length_c   1.000
_cell.angle_alpha   90.00
_cell.angle_beta   90.00
_cell.angle_gamma   90.00
#
_symmetry.space_group_name_H-M   'P 1'
#
loop_
_entity.id
_entity.type
_entity.pdbx_description
1 polymer ?
#
loop_
_entity_poly.entity_id
_entity_poly.type
_entity_poly.pdbx_seq_one_letter_code
_entity_poly.pdbx_strand_id
1 'polypeptide(L)'
;MNPRVFLPSAGIVLALVISGAVWTEPVGRAMEQLNRVLIHQFGWVYTIAVAALLVFVLAVLLHPRFRRLRLGPQDSQPEYTYLSWFAMLFSAGMGIGLLFYGVAEPLLHYLEPPHGEGGTPAAANESMRLTFYHWGLHPWAVYIVVALALAFFSYRHDLPLSLRSALYPLIGERINGAAGDVMDSLAVIGTVLGVATSLGLGVMQVNAGLAQVDLLAISTRNQVILIAVIMGIATISVLSGLNNGIRLLSRANLFLGTLLMLFVFAFGPTVMVLYGLLQTVGSYVQGLIELTLRTDVFRGQDWQAGWTLFYWAWWISWCPFVGMFIARVSRGRTVGEFILGTLLVPTGFTFLWMSIFGISALQLEMQAGQLGAIVQADNSRALFAMLESMPVAAITIPLATAVIVGYFVTSADSGALVMNILSSGGNPNPPLLQKLFWSVLTGAAAAVLLLAGGLQALQTATLTAALPLSIVLLLIAWGLWTALRVDAAQEQQISRMPEPRLDWLARYLRERRQRERPVGEGPGLRAPGRWLQLWPRPVRHWLIRRERFKDRARATEVLDEAEAELEQCMDEMVMPALKAVQAALAEEGHPVRAERTRQGARLCLVRDQQELPIYVVEGRLYQRPSFAFPALHGRPERPRRSTVHVTSDGLAREWDVAHCDPDTLYNDALRECRKWLAW
;
A
#
# COMPACT_ATOMS: atom_id res chain seq x y z
N MET A 1 19.83 0.46 -6.00
CA MET A 1 19.94 -0.42 -4.83
C MET A 1 20.33 0.41 -3.62
N ASN A 2 19.59 0.30 -2.50
CA ASN A 2 19.99 0.89 -1.22
C ASN A 2 20.66 -0.20 -0.38
N PRO A 3 22.01 -0.20 -0.24
CA PRO A 3 22.73 -1.29 0.42
C PRO A 3 22.38 -1.44 1.92
N ARG A 4 22.01 -0.34 2.59
CA ARG A 4 21.64 -0.35 4.02
C ARG A 4 20.34 -1.08 4.31
N VAL A 5 19.46 -1.20 3.31
CA VAL A 5 18.21 -1.94 3.39
C VAL A 5 18.36 -3.32 2.75
N PHE A 6 18.98 -3.39 1.57
CA PHE A 6 19.13 -4.62 0.81
C PHE A 6 19.92 -5.68 1.57
N LEU A 7 21.11 -5.34 2.10
CA LEU A 7 22.00 -6.32 2.72
C LEU A 7 21.42 -6.95 4.00
N PRO A 8 20.87 -6.19 4.96
CA PRO A 8 20.27 -6.79 6.15
C PRO A 8 19.05 -7.65 5.82
N SER A 9 18.17 -7.17 4.94
CA SER A 9 16.97 -7.92 4.55
C SER A 9 17.32 -9.21 3.80
N ALA A 10 18.23 -9.12 2.82
CA ALA A 10 18.69 -10.28 2.07
C ALA A 10 19.43 -11.27 2.98
N GLY A 11 20.28 -10.78 3.88
CA GLY A 11 21.02 -11.61 4.83
C GLY A 11 20.12 -12.40 5.77
N ILE A 12 19.10 -11.75 6.35
CA ILE A 12 18.15 -12.42 7.25
C ILE A 12 17.35 -13.51 6.51
N VAL A 13 16.80 -13.17 5.34
CA VAL A 13 16.01 -14.13 4.56
C VAL A 13 16.88 -15.27 4.04
N LEU A 14 18.09 -14.98 3.56
CA LEU A 14 19.03 -15.99 3.10
C LEU A 14 19.48 -16.91 4.23
N ALA A 15 19.72 -16.37 5.43
CA ALA A 15 20.02 -17.17 6.61
C ALA A 15 18.85 -18.11 6.96
N LEU A 16 17.61 -17.65 6.87
CA LEU A 16 16.42 -18.49 7.05
C LEU A 16 16.36 -19.60 5.98
N VAL A 17 16.57 -19.27 4.71
CA VAL A 17 16.56 -20.25 3.60
C VAL A 17 17.67 -21.29 3.76
N ILE A 18 18.90 -20.86 4.02
CA ILE A 18 20.03 -21.78 4.22
C ILE A 18 19.80 -22.65 5.45
N SER A 19 19.39 -22.05 6.57
CA SER A 19 19.19 -22.81 7.81
C SER A 19 18.07 -23.84 7.69
N GLY A 20 16.94 -23.49 7.06
CA GLY A 20 15.85 -24.45 6.83
C GLY A 20 16.19 -25.51 5.77
N ALA A 21 17.07 -25.22 4.81
CA ALA A 21 17.54 -26.20 3.83
C ALA A 21 18.55 -27.19 4.43
N VAL A 22 19.43 -26.73 5.33
CA VAL A 22 20.50 -27.58 5.92
C VAL A 22 20.01 -28.29 7.20
N TRP A 23 19.21 -27.62 8.02
CA TRP A 23 18.72 -28.12 9.31
C TRP A 23 17.19 -28.16 9.33
N THR A 24 16.59 -28.81 8.34
CA THR A 24 15.14 -28.88 8.12
C THR A 24 14.35 -29.30 9.37
N GLU A 25 14.67 -30.45 9.98
CA GLU A 25 13.97 -30.94 11.18
C GLU A 25 14.14 -30.04 12.42
N PRO A 26 15.35 -29.59 12.81
CA PRO A 26 15.51 -28.61 13.88
C PRO A 26 14.75 -27.30 13.65
N VAL A 27 14.78 -26.77 12.41
CA VAL A 27 14.06 -25.54 12.07
C VAL A 27 12.55 -25.75 12.15
N GLY A 28 12.04 -26.90 11.71
CA GLY A 28 10.63 -27.27 11.87
C GLY A 28 10.17 -27.23 13.33
N ARG A 29 10.92 -27.90 14.21
CA ARG A 29 10.65 -27.88 15.67
C ARG A 29 10.75 -26.49 16.28
N ALA A 30 11.73 -25.70 15.87
CA ALA A 30 11.88 -24.32 16.33
C ALA A 30 10.70 -23.45 15.88
N MET A 31 10.21 -23.61 14.65
CA MET A 31 9.02 -22.91 14.13
C MET A 31 7.78 -23.31 14.93
N GLU A 32 7.57 -24.59 15.21
CA GLU A 32 6.43 -25.05 16.03
C GLU A 32 6.45 -24.45 17.46
N GLN A 33 7.64 -24.39 18.09
CA GLN A 33 7.80 -23.75 19.40
C GLN A 33 7.56 -22.24 19.34
N LEU A 34 8.13 -21.57 18.33
CA LEU A 34 7.95 -20.13 18.12
C LEU A 34 6.49 -19.78 17.87
N ASN A 35 5.78 -20.60 17.09
CA ASN A 35 4.36 -20.47 16.82
C ASN A 35 3.54 -20.39 18.12
N ARG A 36 3.72 -21.38 19.02
CA ARG A 36 3.06 -21.41 20.33
C ARG A 36 3.36 -20.15 21.15
N VAL A 37 4.62 -19.70 21.17
CA VAL A 37 5.00 -18.49 21.92
C VAL A 37 4.32 -17.25 21.35
N LEU A 38 4.38 -17.05 20.02
CA LEU A 38 3.78 -15.89 19.36
C LEU A 38 2.27 -15.81 19.59
N ILE A 39 1.59 -16.94 19.50
CA ILE A 39 0.15 -17.04 19.70
C ILE A 39 -0.22 -16.74 21.15
N HIS A 40 0.31 -17.51 22.11
CA HIS A 40 -0.18 -17.44 23.50
C HIS A 40 0.28 -16.18 24.24
N GLN A 41 1.46 -15.64 23.88
CA GLN A 41 2.02 -14.48 24.58
C GLN A 41 1.77 -13.16 23.84
N PHE A 42 1.65 -13.19 22.52
CA PHE A 42 1.55 -11.98 21.70
C PHE A 42 0.27 -11.90 20.85
N GLY A 43 -0.64 -12.87 20.92
CA GLY A 43 -1.92 -12.85 20.20
C GLY A 43 -2.69 -11.53 20.36
N TRP A 44 -2.73 -11.02 21.59
CA TRP A 44 -3.38 -9.74 21.92
C TRP A 44 -2.77 -8.54 21.17
N VAL A 45 -1.49 -8.56 20.82
CA VAL A 45 -0.82 -7.48 20.07
C VAL A 45 -1.42 -7.36 18.68
N TYR A 46 -1.60 -8.48 17.98
CA TYR A 46 -2.21 -8.51 16.65
C TYR A 46 -3.66 -8.04 16.70
N THR A 47 -4.44 -8.54 17.66
CA THR A 47 -5.85 -8.17 17.82
C THR A 47 -6.01 -6.68 18.12
N ILE A 48 -5.23 -6.13 19.07
CA ILE A 48 -5.24 -4.68 19.36
C ILE A 48 -4.81 -3.87 18.14
N ALA A 49 -3.76 -4.31 17.43
CA ALA A 49 -3.27 -3.60 16.26
C ALA A 49 -4.37 -3.49 15.20
N VAL A 50 -4.96 -4.60 14.77
CA VAL A 50 -6.00 -4.59 13.74
C VAL A 50 -7.25 -3.84 14.19
N ALA A 51 -7.69 -4.03 15.43
CA ALA A 51 -8.83 -3.29 16.00
C ALA A 51 -8.58 -1.78 15.98
N ALA A 52 -7.41 -1.33 16.44
CA ALA A 52 -7.05 0.09 16.46
C ALA A 52 -6.90 0.68 15.05
N LEU A 53 -6.38 -0.09 14.09
CA LEU A 53 -6.27 0.34 12.69
C LEU A 53 -7.64 0.52 12.04
N LEU A 54 -8.60 -0.39 12.29
CA LEU A 54 -9.98 -0.23 11.83
C LEU A 54 -10.62 1.03 12.44
N VAL A 55 -10.51 1.21 13.76
CA VAL A 55 -11.02 2.40 14.45
C VAL A 55 -10.38 3.67 13.87
N PHE A 56 -9.07 3.67 13.63
CA PHE A 56 -8.37 4.79 13.02
C PHE A 56 -8.92 5.14 11.63
N VAL A 57 -9.07 4.15 10.74
CA VAL A 57 -9.59 4.36 9.38
C VAL A 57 -11.01 4.95 9.43
N LEU A 58 -11.88 4.40 10.28
CA LEU A 58 -13.24 4.92 10.45
C LEU A 58 -13.23 6.34 11.05
N ALA A 59 -12.37 6.62 12.03
CA ALA A 59 -12.23 7.94 12.63
C ALA A 59 -11.76 8.98 11.59
N VAL A 60 -10.82 8.62 10.71
CA VAL A 60 -10.36 9.50 9.62
C VAL A 60 -11.47 9.78 8.62
N LEU A 61 -12.22 8.74 8.24
CA LEU A 61 -13.34 8.87 7.31
C LEU A 61 -14.46 9.76 7.86
N LEU A 62 -14.81 9.58 9.14
CA LEU A 62 -15.86 10.35 9.80
C LEU A 62 -15.45 11.79 10.07
N HIS A 63 -14.15 12.08 10.15
CA HIS A 63 -13.67 13.44 10.41
C HIS A 63 -13.88 14.34 9.17
N PRO A 64 -14.79 15.35 9.23
CA PRO A 64 -15.24 16.08 8.04
C PRO A 64 -14.15 16.81 7.26
N ARG A 65 -13.04 17.13 7.94
CA ARG A 65 -11.91 17.85 7.35
C ARG A 65 -10.89 16.90 6.76
N PHE A 66 -10.65 15.74 7.37
CA PHE A 66 -9.64 14.81 6.86
C PHE A 66 -10.10 14.21 5.55
N ARG A 67 -11.37 13.80 5.47
CA ARG A 67 -11.97 13.24 4.25
C ARG A 67 -11.88 14.15 3.02
N ARG A 68 -11.69 15.47 3.19
CA ARG A 68 -11.61 16.46 2.10
C ARG A 68 -10.18 16.69 1.61
N LEU A 69 -9.17 16.31 2.39
CA LEU A 69 -7.77 16.43 1.98
C LEU A 69 -7.54 15.60 0.71
N ARG A 70 -6.70 16.11 -0.20
CA ARG A 70 -6.29 15.38 -1.41
C ARG A 70 -4.96 14.65 -1.20
N LEU A 71 -4.86 13.46 -1.78
CA LEU A 71 -3.64 12.65 -1.87
C LEU A 71 -2.74 13.18 -2.99
N GLY A 72 -2.28 14.40 -2.81
CA GLY A 72 -1.60 15.20 -3.82
C GLY A 72 -1.69 16.69 -3.47
N PRO A 73 -1.15 17.56 -4.34
CA PRO A 73 -1.42 18.99 -4.31
C PRO A 73 -2.93 19.30 -4.25
N GLN A 74 -3.30 20.46 -3.72
CA GLN A 74 -4.69 20.81 -3.46
C GLN A 74 -5.58 20.86 -4.72
N ASP A 75 -4.97 21.19 -5.85
CA ASP A 75 -5.52 21.31 -7.18
C ASP A 75 -5.32 20.04 -8.03
N SER A 76 -4.63 19.02 -7.50
CA SER A 76 -4.38 17.77 -8.23
C SER A 76 -5.67 17.02 -8.53
N GLN A 77 -5.75 16.45 -9.74
CA GLN A 77 -6.87 15.61 -10.15
C GLN A 77 -6.49 14.12 -10.09
N PRO A 78 -7.49 13.22 -9.93
CA PRO A 78 -7.23 11.79 -9.97
C PRO A 78 -6.61 11.34 -11.30
N GLU A 79 -5.55 10.54 -11.23
CA GLU A 79 -4.85 10.03 -12.40
C GLU A 79 -5.67 9.00 -13.19
N TYR A 80 -6.47 8.20 -12.48
CA TYR A 80 -7.33 7.16 -13.06
C TYR A 80 -8.80 7.49 -12.86
N THR A 81 -9.64 7.11 -13.83
CA THR A 81 -11.11 7.18 -13.67
C THR A 81 -11.58 6.26 -12.54
N TYR A 82 -12.80 6.49 -12.03
CA TYR A 82 -13.37 5.63 -10.98
C TYR A 82 -13.45 4.17 -11.39
N LEU A 83 -13.89 3.87 -12.61
CA LEU A 83 -14.01 2.50 -13.10
C LEU A 83 -12.64 1.81 -13.17
N SER A 84 -11.64 2.49 -13.76
CA SER A 84 -10.27 1.96 -13.84
C SER A 84 -9.66 1.77 -12.45
N TRP A 85 -9.87 2.71 -11.53
CA TRP A 85 -9.39 2.63 -10.16
C TRP A 85 -10.01 1.46 -9.39
N PHE A 86 -11.33 1.30 -9.45
CA PHE A 86 -12.03 0.19 -8.81
C PHE A 86 -11.61 -1.17 -9.40
N ALA A 87 -11.44 -1.27 -10.72
CA ALA A 87 -10.95 -2.49 -11.36
C ALA A 87 -9.51 -2.84 -10.90
N MET A 88 -8.65 -1.85 -10.71
CA MET A 88 -7.30 -2.07 -10.17
C MET A 88 -7.29 -2.47 -8.70
N LEU A 89 -8.10 -1.82 -7.85
CA LEU A 89 -8.26 -2.21 -6.44
C LEU A 89 -8.77 -3.64 -6.30
N PHE A 90 -9.76 -3.98 -7.12
CA PHE A 90 -10.29 -5.34 -7.23
C PHE A 90 -9.22 -6.35 -7.62
N SER A 91 -8.42 -6.04 -8.65
CA SER A 91 -7.34 -6.91 -9.12
C SER A 91 -6.26 -7.14 -8.06
N ALA A 92 -6.05 -6.19 -7.14
CA ALA A 92 -5.07 -6.34 -6.06
C ALA A 92 -5.62 -7.13 -4.87
N GLY A 93 -6.94 -7.18 -4.69
CA GLY A 93 -7.60 -7.98 -3.64
C GLY A 93 -7.80 -9.45 -4.02
N MET A 94 -7.80 -9.77 -5.31
CA MET A 94 -7.95 -11.13 -5.81
C MET A 94 -6.63 -11.91 -5.72
N GLY A 95 -6.63 -13.01 -4.97
CA GLY A 95 -5.43 -13.83 -4.80
C GLY A 95 -5.73 -15.27 -4.40
N ILE A 96 -4.66 -16.06 -4.27
CA ILE A 96 -4.69 -17.48 -3.89
C ILE A 96 -5.54 -17.74 -2.66
N GLY A 97 -5.49 -16.84 -1.66
CA GLY A 97 -6.21 -17.02 -0.42
C GLY A 97 -7.74 -17.12 -0.58
N LEU A 98 -8.33 -16.39 -1.54
CA LEU A 98 -9.77 -16.47 -1.83
C LEU A 98 -10.16 -17.84 -2.41
N LEU A 99 -9.30 -18.43 -3.24
CA LEU A 99 -9.51 -19.76 -3.82
C LEU A 99 -9.27 -20.85 -2.77
N PHE A 100 -8.29 -20.68 -1.90
CA PHE A 100 -7.94 -21.64 -0.85
C PHE A 100 -9.00 -21.68 0.25
N TYR A 101 -9.28 -20.53 0.86
CA TYR A 101 -10.15 -20.44 2.02
C TYR A 101 -11.62 -20.18 1.68
N GLY A 102 -11.95 -19.82 0.43
CA GLY A 102 -13.33 -19.54 0.03
C GLY A 102 -14.30 -20.71 0.17
N VAL A 103 -13.78 -21.94 0.17
CA VAL A 103 -14.54 -23.16 0.50
C VAL A 103 -14.10 -23.71 1.85
N ALA A 104 -12.80 -23.81 2.11
CA ALA A 104 -12.27 -24.48 3.29
C ALA A 104 -12.69 -23.81 4.60
N GLU A 105 -12.64 -22.47 4.69
CA GLU A 105 -12.90 -21.76 5.94
C GLU A 105 -14.37 -21.82 6.38
N PRO A 106 -15.38 -21.49 5.54
CA PRO A 106 -16.78 -21.63 5.92
C PRO A 106 -17.14 -23.06 6.34
N LEU A 107 -16.59 -24.06 5.66
CA LEU A 107 -16.88 -25.47 5.94
C LEU A 107 -16.24 -25.92 7.26
N LEU A 108 -14.96 -25.59 7.49
CA LEU A 108 -14.28 -25.94 8.73
C LEU A 108 -14.90 -25.23 9.93
N HIS A 109 -15.26 -23.95 9.81
CA HIS A 109 -15.98 -23.25 10.88
C HIS A 109 -17.39 -23.79 11.11
N TYR A 110 -18.02 -24.42 10.13
CA TYR A 110 -19.32 -25.07 10.31
C TYR A 110 -19.21 -26.39 11.06
N LEU A 111 -18.17 -27.17 10.80
CA LEU A 111 -17.93 -28.47 11.42
C LEU A 111 -17.27 -28.34 12.80
N GLU A 112 -16.37 -27.38 12.94
CA GLU A 112 -15.57 -27.11 14.14
C GLU A 112 -15.70 -25.63 14.53
N PRO A 113 -16.90 -25.16 14.88
CA PRO A 113 -17.09 -23.77 15.27
C PRO A 113 -16.34 -23.48 16.58
N PRO A 114 -15.88 -22.23 16.80
CA PRO A 114 -15.30 -21.85 18.09
C PRO A 114 -16.30 -21.94 19.24
N HIS A 115 -17.60 -21.89 18.92
CA HIS A 115 -18.69 -21.87 19.88
C HIS A 115 -19.84 -22.79 19.43
N GLY A 116 -20.39 -23.53 20.38
CA GLY A 116 -21.54 -24.39 20.13
C GLY A 116 -21.17 -25.70 19.43
N GLU A 117 -22.20 -26.37 18.93
CA GLU A 117 -22.09 -27.66 18.25
C GLU A 117 -21.98 -27.44 16.74
N GLY A 118 -20.97 -28.06 16.13
CA GLY A 118 -20.79 -28.06 14.68
C GLY A 118 -21.88 -28.86 13.96
N GLY A 119 -22.01 -28.64 12.66
CA GLY A 119 -23.03 -29.34 11.86
C GLY A 119 -24.47 -28.83 12.06
N THR A 120 -24.65 -27.72 12.78
CA THR A 120 -25.97 -27.15 13.09
C THR A 120 -26.29 -25.91 12.23
N PRO A 121 -27.57 -25.55 12.01
CA PRO A 121 -27.91 -24.29 11.34
C PRO A 121 -27.34 -23.05 12.03
N ALA A 122 -27.16 -23.08 13.35
CA ALA A 122 -26.50 -22.01 14.10
C ALA A 122 -25.01 -21.91 13.73
N ALA A 123 -24.30 -23.05 13.65
CA ALA A 123 -22.91 -23.11 13.20
C ALA A 123 -22.74 -22.62 11.75
N ALA A 124 -23.70 -22.90 10.85
CA ALA A 124 -23.65 -22.41 9.47
C ALA A 124 -23.76 -20.89 9.37
N ASN A 125 -24.56 -20.27 10.24
CA ASN A 125 -24.65 -18.81 10.32
C ASN A 125 -23.40 -18.20 10.93
N GLU A 126 -22.85 -18.82 11.99
CA GLU A 126 -21.63 -18.35 12.61
C GLU A 126 -20.41 -18.51 11.68
N SER A 127 -20.31 -19.61 10.93
CA SER A 127 -19.19 -19.87 10.03
C SER A 127 -19.04 -18.79 8.98
N MET A 128 -20.13 -18.43 8.30
CA MET A 128 -20.15 -17.35 7.31
C MET A 128 -19.83 -15.99 7.94
N ARG A 129 -20.32 -15.73 9.16
CA ARG A 129 -20.02 -14.48 9.87
C ARG A 129 -18.54 -14.37 10.24
N LEU A 130 -17.91 -15.48 10.66
CA LEU A 130 -16.47 -15.54 10.95
C LEU A 130 -15.63 -15.38 9.67
N THR A 131 -16.05 -15.99 8.56
CA THR A 131 -15.39 -15.78 7.27
C THR A 131 -15.47 -14.32 6.83
N PHE A 132 -16.62 -13.65 6.99
CA PHE A 132 -16.74 -12.22 6.70
C PHE A 132 -15.88 -11.36 7.63
N TYR A 133 -15.64 -11.81 8.86
CA TYR A 133 -14.73 -11.13 9.78
C TYR A 133 -13.27 -11.18 9.33
N HIS A 134 -12.78 -12.33 8.89
CA HIS A 134 -11.38 -12.47 8.47
C HIS A 134 -11.07 -11.81 7.11
N TRP A 135 -12.08 -11.66 6.24
CA TRP A 135 -11.93 -11.16 4.87
C TRP A 135 -12.61 -9.81 4.60
N GLY A 136 -13.33 -9.28 5.59
CA GLY A 136 -14.10 -8.04 5.50
C GLY A 136 -13.31 -6.78 5.85
N LEU A 137 -13.85 -5.92 6.70
CA LEU A 137 -13.33 -4.56 6.88
C LEU A 137 -11.92 -4.51 7.49
N HIS A 138 -11.60 -5.45 8.39
CA HIS A 138 -10.34 -5.49 9.14
C HIS A 138 -9.08 -5.62 8.27
N PRO A 139 -8.93 -6.59 7.35
CA PRO A 139 -7.76 -6.64 6.46
C PRO A 139 -7.59 -5.36 5.65
N TRP A 140 -8.69 -4.83 5.10
CA TRP A 140 -8.66 -3.63 4.28
C TRP A 140 -8.26 -2.40 5.09
N ALA A 141 -8.65 -2.31 6.37
CA ALA A 141 -8.18 -1.24 7.24
C ALA A 141 -6.65 -1.26 7.42
N VAL A 142 -6.04 -2.45 7.60
CA VAL A 142 -4.58 -2.60 7.68
C VAL A 142 -3.91 -2.04 6.43
N TYR A 143 -4.41 -2.40 5.25
CA TYR A 143 -3.88 -1.91 3.98
C TYR A 143 -4.08 -0.41 3.79
N ILE A 144 -5.24 0.12 4.17
CA ILE A 144 -5.58 1.53 4.06
C ILE A 144 -4.65 2.39 4.90
N VAL A 145 -4.26 1.98 6.11
CA VAL A 145 -3.34 2.78 6.93
C VAL A 145 -2.00 2.98 6.23
N VAL A 146 -1.41 1.90 5.71
CA VAL A 146 -0.13 1.99 4.99
C VAL A 146 -0.28 2.76 3.69
N ALA A 147 -1.31 2.44 2.90
CA ALA A 147 -1.55 3.10 1.63
C ALA A 147 -1.84 4.59 1.79
N LEU A 148 -2.62 4.98 2.80
CA LEU A 148 -2.89 6.36 3.14
C LEU A 148 -1.62 7.07 3.58
N ALA A 149 -0.80 6.44 4.44
CA ALA A 149 0.47 7.03 4.86
C ALA A 149 1.40 7.26 3.66
N LEU A 150 1.61 6.25 2.82
CA LEU A 150 2.45 6.36 1.62
C LEU A 150 1.92 7.43 0.66
N ALA A 151 0.64 7.39 0.31
CA ALA A 151 0.05 8.35 -0.62
C ALA A 151 0.06 9.78 -0.05
N PHE A 152 -0.23 9.94 1.24
CA PHE A 152 -0.24 11.24 1.90
C PHE A 152 1.17 11.83 1.98
N PHE A 153 2.15 11.08 2.49
CA PHE A 153 3.51 11.60 2.63
C PHE A 153 4.22 11.75 1.28
N SER A 154 4.01 10.85 0.33
CA SER A 154 4.68 10.94 -0.96
C SER A 154 4.03 11.90 -1.93
N TYR A 155 2.71 11.93 -2.06
CA TYR A 155 2.07 12.79 -3.06
C TYR A 155 1.73 14.18 -2.54
N ARG A 156 1.43 14.32 -1.25
CA ARG A 156 1.11 15.63 -0.67
C ARG A 156 2.33 16.33 -0.05
N HIS A 157 3.28 15.56 0.47
CA HIS A 157 4.47 16.09 1.14
C HIS A 157 5.79 15.75 0.45
N ASP A 158 5.76 15.19 -0.76
CA ASP A 158 6.94 14.88 -1.58
C ASP A 158 8.05 14.10 -0.84
N LEU A 159 7.65 13.17 0.02
CA LEU A 159 8.58 12.23 0.64
C LEU A 159 8.74 10.97 -0.24
N PRO A 160 9.89 10.26 -0.16
CA PRO A 160 10.10 9.05 -0.94
C PRO A 160 8.94 8.05 -0.78
N LEU A 161 8.56 7.35 -1.86
CA LEU A 161 7.52 6.31 -1.82
C LEU A 161 8.05 5.03 -1.15
N SER A 162 8.30 5.14 0.14
CA SER A 162 8.85 4.08 0.99
C SER A 162 8.26 4.16 2.39
N LEU A 163 8.24 3.03 3.10
CA LEU A 163 7.60 2.95 4.41
C LEU A 163 8.31 3.81 5.47
N ARG A 164 9.61 4.11 5.31
CA ARG A 164 10.31 5.10 6.15
C ARG A 164 9.61 6.45 6.22
N SER A 165 8.97 6.89 5.13
CA SER A 165 8.30 8.20 5.06
C SER A 165 7.09 8.28 5.99
N ALA A 166 6.46 7.14 6.27
CA ALA A 166 5.36 7.05 7.22
C ALA A 166 5.78 7.36 8.67
N LEU A 167 7.08 7.29 8.99
CA LEU A 167 7.63 7.66 10.30
C LEU A 167 8.03 9.13 10.40
N TYR A 168 8.03 9.88 9.29
CA TYR A 168 8.43 11.29 9.28
C TYR A 168 7.71 12.13 10.36
N PRO A 169 6.42 11.93 10.69
CA PRO A 169 5.78 12.70 11.75
C PRO A 169 6.32 12.47 13.15
N LEU A 170 6.95 11.32 13.38
CA LEU A 170 7.44 10.93 14.70
C LEU A 170 8.92 11.28 14.87
N ILE A 171 9.71 11.10 13.82
CA ILE A 171 11.18 11.19 13.91
C ILE A 171 11.80 12.22 12.95
N GLY A 172 11.00 12.91 12.14
CA GLY A 172 11.45 13.94 11.19
C GLY A 172 12.52 13.41 10.23
N GLU A 173 13.56 14.21 9.99
CA GLU A 173 14.67 13.86 9.08
C GLU A 173 15.46 12.61 9.46
N ARG A 174 15.26 12.07 10.68
CA ARG A 174 15.90 10.82 11.10
C ARG A 174 15.41 9.59 10.33
N ILE A 175 14.37 9.72 9.50
CA ILE A 175 13.97 8.70 8.52
C ILE A 175 15.09 8.39 7.50
N ASN A 176 16.06 9.28 7.33
CA ASN A 176 17.20 9.07 6.44
C ASN A 176 18.36 8.32 7.12
N GLY A 177 18.22 8.01 8.42
CA GLY A 177 19.18 7.24 9.21
C GLY A 177 18.70 5.84 9.54
N ALA A 178 19.33 5.25 10.57
CA ALA A 178 19.13 3.84 10.95
C ALA A 178 17.65 3.46 11.22
N ALA A 179 16.86 4.37 11.81
CA ALA A 179 15.45 4.09 12.08
C ALA A 179 14.62 3.87 10.81
N GLY A 180 14.86 4.66 9.75
CA GLY A 180 14.20 4.45 8.46
C GLY A 180 14.75 3.24 7.71
N ASP A 181 16.04 2.93 7.86
CA ASP A 181 16.62 1.72 7.26
C ASP A 181 16.05 0.45 7.90
N VAL A 182 15.90 0.40 9.23
CA VAL A 182 15.21 -0.69 9.95
C VAL A 182 13.76 -0.83 9.49
N MET A 183 13.05 0.29 9.33
CA MET A 183 11.66 0.29 8.88
C MET A 183 11.50 -0.34 7.49
N ASP A 184 12.31 0.11 6.53
CA ASP A 184 12.28 -0.45 5.17
C ASP A 184 12.74 -1.91 5.15
N SER A 185 13.70 -2.28 5.99
CA SER A 185 14.14 -3.68 6.11
C SER A 185 13.03 -4.59 6.65
N LEU A 186 12.33 -4.18 7.70
CA LEU A 186 11.16 -4.90 8.22
C LEU A 186 10.07 -5.02 7.17
N ALA A 187 9.82 -3.97 6.39
CA ALA A 187 8.86 -3.99 5.30
C ALA A 187 9.22 -5.02 4.21
N VAL A 188 10.50 -5.09 3.83
CA VAL A 188 10.98 -6.08 2.85
C VAL A 188 10.86 -7.50 3.42
N ILE A 189 11.35 -7.74 4.64
CA ILE A 189 11.30 -9.07 5.28
C ILE A 189 9.85 -9.54 5.46
N GLY A 190 8.98 -8.66 5.96
CA GLY A 190 7.55 -8.95 6.10
C GLY A 190 6.90 -9.31 4.76
N THR A 191 7.22 -8.56 3.70
CA THR A 191 6.71 -8.84 2.36
C THR A 191 7.20 -10.20 1.85
N VAL A 192 8.48 -10.54 2.03
CA VAL A 192 9.02 -11.85 1.62
C VAL A 192 8.25 -12.98 2.31
N LEU A 193 8.13 -12.94 3.65
CA LEU A 193 7.54 -14.03 4.41
C LEU A 193 6.02 -14.14 4.19
N GLY A 194 5.34 -13.00 4.04
CA GLY A 194 3.92 -12.98 3.67
C GLY A 194 3.65 -13.50 2.26
N VAL A 195 4.46 -13.11 1.26
CA VAL A 195 4.34 -13.64 -0.11
C VAL A 195 4.71 -15.12 -0.14
N ALA A 196 5.78 -15.55 0.54
CA ALA A 196 6.16 -16.96 0.63
C ALA A 196 5.05 -17.85 1.19
N THR A 197 4.29 -17.35 2.16
CA THR A 197 3.12 -18.04 2.72
C THR A 197 2.00 -18.19 1.68
N SER A 198 1.69 -17.13 0.95
CA SER A 198 0.71 -17.18 -0.15
C SER A 198 1.14 -18.14 -1.26
N LEU A 199 2.43 -18.16 -1.62
CA LEU A 199 2.97 -19.12 -2.60
C LEU A 199 2.89 -20.55 -2.07
N GLY A 200 3.17 -20.77 -0.79
CA GLY A 200 3.04 -22.07 -0.14
C GLY A 200 1.62 -22.61 -0.20
N LEU A 201 0.62 -21.80 0.18
CA LEU A 201 -0.80 -22.14 0.03
C LEU A 201 -1.16 -22.44 -1.44
N GLY A 202 -0.64 -21.62 -2.36
CA GLY A 202 -0.88 -21.77 -3.79
C GLY A 202 -0.36 -23.09 -4.33
N VAL A 203 0.87 -23.48 -3.97
CA VAL A 203 1.43 -24.73 -4.49
C VAL A 203 0.78 -25.96 -3.88
N MET A 204 0.38 -25.91 -2.60
CA MET A 204 -0.40 -26.97 -1.98
C MET A 204 -1.68 -27.20 -2.78
N GLN A 205 -2.37 -26.10 -3.13
CA GLN A 205 -3.61 -26.16 -3.91
C GLN A 205 -3.37 -26.58 -5.37
N VAL A 206 -2.29 -26.14 -6.03
CA VAL A 206 -1.93 -26.63 -7.37
C VAL A 206 -1.67 -28.14 -7.34
N ASN A 207 -0.93 -28.63 -6.33
CA ASN A 207 -0.67 -30.05 -6.19
C ASN A 207 -1.96 -30.84 -5.97
N ALA A 208 -2.88 -30.35 -5.14
CA ALA A 208 -4.19 -30.97 -4.94
C ALA A 208 -5.02 -31.01 -6.23
N GLY A 209 -5.02 -29.94 -7.02
CA GLY A 209 -5.72 -29.89 -8.31
C GLY A 209 -5.15 -30.88 -9.33
N LEU A 210 -3.83 -30.99 -9.40
CA LEU A 210 -3.15 -31.98 -10.26
C LEU A 210 -3.35 -33.42 -9.78
N ALA A 211 -3.46 -33.63 -8.47
CA ALA A 211 -3.78 -34.94 -7.89
C ALA A 211 -5.22 -35.37 -8.21
N GLN A 212 -6.16 -34.42 -8.21
CA GLN A 212 -7.57 -34.69 -8.54
C GLN A 212 -7.77 -35.16 -9.99
N VAL A 213 -6.82 -34.87 -10.89
CA VAL A 213 -6.82 -35.33 -12.29
C VAL A 213 -5.77 -36.42 -12.55
N ASP A 214 -5.29 -37.08 -11.50
CA ASP A 214 -4.32 -38.19 -11.54
C ASP A 214 -2.98 -37.86 -12.23
N LEU A 215 -2.58 -36.59 -12.31
CA LEU A 215 -1.32 -36.18 -12.93
C LEU A 215 -0.14 -36.22 -11.96
N LEU A 216 -0.34 -35.83 -10.69
CA LEU A 216 0.71 -35.78 -9.67
C LEU A 216 0.16 -36.06 -8.28
N ALA A 217 0.72 -37.02 -7.55
CA ALA A 217 0.36 -37.29 -6.17
C ALA A 217 0.65 -36.09 -5.23
N ILE A 218 -0.13 -35.95 -4.16
CA ILE A 218 0.09 -34.92 -3.14
C ILE A 218 1.33 -35.28 -2.31
N SER A 219 2.38 -34.47 -2.39
CA SER A 219 3.55 -34.61 -1.52
C SER A 219 4.35 -33.31 -1.44
N THR A 220 5.02 -33.06 -0.30
CA THR A 220 5.88 -31.89 -0.13
C THR A 220 7.00 -31.82 -1.18
N ARG A 221 7.52 -32.99 -1.60
CA ARG A 221 8.50 -33.07 -2.69
C ARG A 221 7.94 -32.51 -4.00
N ASN A 222 6.73 -32.92 -4.38
CA ASN A 222 6.08 -32.42 -5.59
C ASN A 222 5.76 -30.94 -5.49
N GLN A 223 5.34 -30.46 -4.31
CA GLN A 223 5.13 -29.04 -4.06
C GLN A 223 6.41 -28.21 -4.27
N VAL A 224 7.57 -28.67 -3.78
CA VAL A 224 8.86 -27.99 -4.00
C VAL A 224 9.23 -27.95 -5.49
N ILE A 225 9.02 -29.07 -6.21
CA ILE A 225 9.26 -29.12 -7.66
C ILE A 225 8.34 -28.15 -8.40
N LEU A 226 7.04 -28.10 -8.03
CA LEU A 226 6.08 -27.17 -8.61
C LEU A 226 6.44 -25.72 -8.33
N ILE A 227 6.91 -25.37 -7.12
CA ILE A 227 7.46 -24.03 -6.85
C ILE A 227 8.60 -23.73 -7.82
N ALA A 228 9.59 -24.63 -7.94
CA ALA A 228 10.74 -24.40 -8.80
C ALA A 228 10.34 -24.19 -10.27
N VAL A 229 9.41 -25.00 -10.78
CA VAL A 229 8.91 -24.90 -12.16
C VAL A 229 8.14 -23.60 -12.39
N ILE A 230 7.15 -23.28 -11.54
CA ILE A 230 6.32 -22.09 -11.71
C ILE A 230 7.15 -20.81 -11.54
N MET A 231 8.06 -20.79 -10.56
CA MET A 231 8.99 -19.67 -10.36
C MET A 231 9.98 -19.53 -11.53
N GLY A 232 10.43 -20.64 -12.12
CA GLY A 232 11.25 -20.63 -13.32
C GLY A 232 10.52 -19.98 -14.50
N ILE A 233 9.26 -20.34 -14.73
CA ILE A 233 8.40 -19.73 -15.76
C ILE A 233 8.21 -18.23 -15.51
N ALA A 234 7.88 -17.85 -14.27
CA ALA A 234 7.73 -16.45 -13.88
C ALA A 234 9.02 -15.65 -14.12
N THR A 235 10.16 -16.22 -13.73
CA THR A 235 11.50 -15.65 -13.91
C THR A 235 11.84 -15.42 -15.38
N ILE A 236 11.62 -16.42 -16.24
CA ILE A 236 11.86 -16.30 -17.68
C ILE A 236 10.98 -15.20 -18.27
N SER A 237 9.70 -15.13 -17.87
CA SER A 237 8.79 -14.07 -18.32
C SER A 237 9.31 -12.67 -17.98
N VAL A 238 9.88 -12.49 -16.78
CA VAL A 238 10.50 -11.24 -16.35
C VAL A 238 11.76 -10.90 -17.15
N LEU A 239 12.64 -11.88 -17.37
CA LEU A 239 13.90 -11.69 -18.10
C LEU A 239 13.68 -11.39 -19.58
N SER A 240 12.66 -11.98 -20.19
CA SER A 240 12.29 -11.73 -21.59
C SER A 240 11.68 -10.35 -21.83
N GLY A 241 11.50 -9.51 -20.80
CA GLY A 241 10.93 -8.18 -20.95
C GLY A 241 9.46 -8.18 -21.39
N LEU A 242 8.77 -9.33 -21.23
CA LEU A 242 7.36 -9.52 -21.55
C LEU A 242 6.47 -8.82 -20.50
N ASN A 243 6.66 -7.52 -20.29
CA ASN A 243 5.75 -6.69 -19.48
C ASN A 243 4.30 -6.82 -19.98
N ASN A 244 4.11 -7.06 -21.28
CA ASN A 244 2.81 -7.35 -21.86
C ASN A 244 2.28 -8.75 -21.48
N GLY A 245 3.16 -9.74 -21.29
CA GLY A 245 2.81 -11.11 -20.92
C GLY A 245 2.23 -11.20 -19.51
N ILE A 246 2.87 -10.58 -18.52
CA ILE A 246 2.35 -10.57 -17.13
C ILE A 246 1.03 -9.79 -17.05
N ARG A 247 0.91 -8.67 -17.78
CA ARG A 247 -0.35 -7.91 -17.88
C ARG A 247 -1.47 -8.73 -18.52
N LEU A 248 -1.18 -9.46 -19.60
CA LEU A 248 -2.13 -10.35 -20.25
C LEU A 248 -2.53 -11.50 -19.34
N LEU A 249 -1.57 -12.15 -18.67
CA LEU A 249 -1.81 -13.23 -17.73
C LEU A 249 -2.69 -12.77 -16.58
N SER A 250 -2.40 -11.61 -15.99
CA SER A 250 -3.24 -11.01 -14.93
C SER A 250 -4.67 -10.76 -15.40
N ARG A 251 -4.87 -10.15 -16.58
CA ARG A 251 -6.22 -9.92 -17.15
C ARG A 251 -6.96 -11.22 -17.43
N ALA A 252 -6.28 -12.19 -18.05
CA ALA A 252 -6.84 -13.51 -18.32
C ALA A 252 -7.22 -14.21 -17.02
N ASN A 253 -6.37 -14.13 -16.00
CA ASN A 253 -6.62 -14.77 -14.72
C ASN A 253 -7.82 -14.17 -13.97
N LEU A 254 -7.97 -12.84 -13.97
CA LEU A 254 -9.15 -12.17 -13.42
C LEU A 254 -10.42 -12.60 -14.15
N PHE A 255 -10.35 -12.68 -15.48
CA PHE A 255 -11.47 -13.13 -16.31
C PHE A 255 -11.85 -14.59 -16.01
N LEU A 256 -10.89 -15.51 -16.00
CA LEU A 256 -11.12 -16.93 -15.72
C LEU A 256 -11.61 -17.16 -14.28
N GLY A 257 -11.06 -16.44 -13.30
CA GLY A 257 -11.54 -16.49 -11.91
C GLY A 257 -12.97 -15.98 -11.77
N THR A 258 -13.31 -14.90 -12.48
CA THR A 258 -14.69 -14.38 -12.52
C THR A 258 -15.63 -15.37 -13.20
N LEU A 259 -15.21 -15.99 -14.30
CA LEU A 259 -15.98 -17.03 -15.00
C LEU A 259 -16.25 -18.24 -14.09
N LEU A 260 -15.24 -18.69 -13.35
CA LEU A 260 -15.38 -19.77 -12.36
C LEU A 260 -16.38 -19.38 -11.26
N MET A 261 -16.30 -18.16 -10.73
CA MET A 261 -17.26 -17.66 -9.73
C MET A 261 -18.69 -17.61 -10.29
N LEU A 262 -18.88 -17.10 -11.51
CA LEU A 262 -20.19 -17.06 -12.17
C LEU A 262 -20.74 -18.46 -12.45
N PHE A 263 -19.88 -19.41 -12.80
CA PHE A 263 -20.25 -20.81 -12.94
C PHE A 263 -20.78 -21.38 -11.62
N VAL A 264 -20.03 -21.23 -10.52
CA VAL A 264 -20.44 -21.72 -9.19
C VAL A 264 -21.74 -21.04 -8.74
N PHE A 265 -21.92 -19.76 -9.03
CA PHE A 265 -23.17 -19.05 -8.73
C PHE A 265 -24.37 -19.58 -9.52
N ALA A 266 -24.19 -19.90 -10.80
CA ALA A 266 -25.27 -20.35 -11.69
C ALA A 266 -25.66 -21.82 -11.48
N PHE A 267 -24.69 -22.69 -11.19
CA PHE A 267 -24.90 -24.13 -11.00
C PHE A 267 -24.94 -24.56 -9.54
N GLY A 268 -24.54 -23.68 -8.62
CA GLY A 268 -24.77 -23.84 -7.18
C GLY A 268 -26.16 -23.32 -6.76
N PRO A 269 -26.41 -23.21 -5.45
CA PRO A 269 -27.71 -22.79 -4.94
C PRO A 269 -27.87 -21.27 -4.94
N THR A 270 -28.09 -20.71 -6.14
CA THR A 270 -28.15 -19.27 -6.41
C THR A 270 -29.02 -18.50 -5.40
N VAL A 271 -30.23 -18.98 -5.12
CA VAL A 271 -31.18 -18.30 -4.22
C VAL A 271 -30.69 -18.33 -2.77
N MET A 272 -30.12 -19.46 -2.32
CA MET A 272 -29.55 -19.57 -0.98
C MET A 272 -28.33 -18.67 -0.82
N VAL A 273 -27.50 -18.56 -1.86
CA VAL A 273 -26.36 -17.63 -1.88
C VAL A 273 -26.84 -16.19 -1.72
N LEU A 274 -27.89 -15.76 -2.42
CA LEU A 274 -28.42 -14.40 -2.34
C LEU A 274 -29.02 -14.09 -0.96
N TYR A 275 -29.85 -14.98 -0.41
CA TYR A 275 -30.39 -14.81 0.95
C TYR A 275 -29.27 -14.84 2.00
N GLY A 276 -28.35 -15.79 1.89
CA GLY A 276 -27.24 -15.94 2.81
C GLY A 276 -26.27 -14.76 2.76
N LEU A 277 -26.02 -14.17 1.58
CA LEU A 277 -25.23 -12.94 1.46
C LEU A 277 -25.88 -11.80 2.26
N LEU A 278 -27.17 -11.51 2.02
CA LEU A 278 -27.89 -10.44 2.73
C LEU A 278 -27.90 -10.67 4.24
N GLN A 279 -28.21 -11.89 4.68
CA GLN A 279 -28.25 -12.27 6.08
C GLN A 279 -26.87 -12.16 6.74
N THR A 280 -25.83 -12.67 6.08
CA THR A 280 -24.45 -12.64 6.60
C THR A 280 -23.95 -11.21 6.72
N VAL A 281 -24.18 -10.35 5.71
CA VAL A 281 -23.86 -8.91 5.79
C VAL A 281 -24.53 -8.27 7.01
N GLY A 282 -25.84 -8.48 7.19
CA GLY A 282 -26.58 -7.95 8.34
C GLY A 282 -26.00 -8.42 9.68
N SER A 283 -25.76 -9.72 9.81
CA SER A 283 -25.20 -10.32 11.03
C SER A 283 -23.76 -9.87 11.32
N TYR A 284 -22.94 -9.68 10.28
CA TYR A 284 -21.56 -9.21 10.39
C TYR A 284 -21.52 -7.76 10.86
N VAL A 285 -22.35 -6.88 10.26
CA VAL A 285 -22.44 -5.47 10.68
C VAL A 285 -22.91 -5.37 12.13
N GLN A 286 -23.90 -6.18 12.53
CA GLN A 286 -24.38 -6.22 13.92
C GLN A 286 -23.30 -6.71 14.89
N GLY A 287 -22.54 -7.74 14.50
CA GLY A 287 -21.49 -8.37 15.31
C GLY A 287 -20.12 -7.71 15.24
N LEU A 288 -19.95 -6.61 14.49
CA LEU A 288 -18.63 -6.06 14.16
C LEU A 288 -17.78 -5.76 15.40
N ILE A 289 -18.36 -5.09 16.41
CA ILE A 289 -17.65 -4.72 17.63
C ILE A 289 -17.28 -5.96 18.44
N GLU A 290 -18.23 -6.90 18.57
CA GLU A 290 -18.03 -8.15 19.31
C GLU A 290 -16.88 -8.95 18.69
N LEU A 291 -16.93 -9.20 17.38
CA LEU A 291 -15.90 -9.96 16.67
C LEU A 291 -14.53 -9.27 16.74
N THR A 292 -14.49 -7.93 16.67
CA THR A 292 -13.25 -7.14 16.75
C THR A 292 -12.53 -7.30 18.08
N LEU A 293 -13.28 -7.40 19.19
CA LEU A 293 -12.72 -7.39 20.54
C LEU A 293 -12.77 -8.77 21.22
N ARG A 294 -13.24 -9.81 20.50
CA ARG A 294 -13.31 -11.17 21.01
C ARG A 294 -11.90 -11.74 21.17
N THR A 295 -11.60 -12.24 22.36
CA THR A 295 -10.29 -12.83 22.71
C THR A 295 -10.39 -14.22 23.33
N ASP A 296 -11.62 -14.72 23.56
CA ASP A 296 -11.94 -16.05 24.09
C ASP A 296 -11.14 -16.44 25.35
N VAL A 297 -10.89 -15.45 26.22
CA VAL A 297 -9.98 -15.53 27.39
C VAL A 297 -10.24 -16.71 28.33
N PHE A 298 -11.48 -17.19 28.43
CA PHE A 298 -11.87 -18.29 29.33
C PHE A 298 -11.99 -19.66 28.65
N ARG A 299 -11.87 -19.74 27.32
CA ARG A 299 -12.01 -21.00 26.55
C ARG A 299 -10.69 -21.53 25.98
N GLY A 300 -9.63 -20.72 26.05
CA GLY A 300 -8.36 -21.01 25.38
C GLY A 300 -8.26 -20.28 24.05
N GLN A 301 -7.04 -20.17 23.53
CA GLN A 301 -6.73 -19.34 22.36
C GLN A 301 -6.45 -20.17 21.09
N ASP A 302 -6.57 -21.50 21.15
CA ASP A 302 -6.11 -22.40 20.08
C ASP A 302 -6.87 -22.21 18.76
N TRP A 303 -8.19 -21.98 18.84
CA TRP A 303 -8.97 -21.67 17.63
C TRP A 303 -8.59 -20.29 17.07
N GLN A 304 -8.48 -19.26 17.92
CA GLN A 304 -8.04 -17.94 17.47
C GLN A 304 -6.62 -17.97 16.88
N ALA A 305 -5.76 -18.81 17.42
CA ALA A 305 -4.40 -19.03 16.95
C ALA A 305 -4.36 -19.54 15.51
N GLY A 306 -5.14 -20.60 15.23
CA GLY A 306 -5.19 -21.23 13.91
C GLY A 306 -5.86 -20.38 12.83
N TRP A 307 -6.72 -19.46 13.23
CA TRP A 307 -7.54 -18.64 12.32
C TRP A 307 -7.26 -17.15 12.44
N THR A 308 -7.86 -16.49 13.42
CA THR A 308 -7.88 -15.03 13.54
C THR A 308 -6.48 -14.42 13.62
N LEU A 309 -5.61 -14.94 14.48
CA LEU A 309 -4.24 -14.44 14.65
C LEU A 309 -3.38 -14.71 13.42
N PHE A 310 -3.57 -15.86 12.77
CA PHE A 310 -2.92 -16.15 11.50
C PHE A 310 -3.33 -15.13 10.43
N TYR A 311 -4.63 -14.85 10.25
CA TYR A 311 -5.09 -13.85 9.30
C TYR A 311 -4.55 -12.45 9.62
N TRP A 312 -4.60 -12.02 10.88
CA TRP A 312 -4.01 -10.73 11.27
C TRP A 312 -2.53 -10.64 10.97
N ALA A 313 -1.77 -11.67 11.29
CA ALA A 313 -0.36 -11.71 10.92
C ALA A 313 -0.17 -11.67 9.40
N TRP A 314 -0.96 -12.43 8.65
CA TRP A 314 -0.86 -12.48 7.19
C TRP A 314 -1.13 -11.12 6.57
N TRP A 315 -2.23 -10.45 6.93
CA TRP A 315 -2.58 -9.13 6.43
C TRP A 315 -1.55 -8.05 6.83
N ILE A 316 -1.01 -8.12 8.05
CA ILE A 316 0.03 -7.19 8.49
C ILE A 316 1.34 -7.41 7.74
N SER A 317 1.74 -8.65 7.48
CA SER A 317 2.95 -8.96 6.70
C SER A 317 2.84 -8.51 5.24
N TRP A 318 1.64 -8.57 4.66
CA TRP A 318 1.34 -8.14 3.29
C TRP A 318 1.13 -6.64 3.13
N CYS A 319 0.94 -5.91 4.23
CA CYS A 319 0.56 -4.51 4.16
C CYS A 319 1.56 -3.58 3.41
N PRO A 320 2.89 -3.81 3.40
CA PRO A 320 3.80 -2.99 2.60
C PRO A 320 3.58 -3.20 1.09
N PHE A 321 3.35 -4.45 0.68
CA PHE A 321 3.08 -4.83 -0.71
C PHE A 321 1.77 -4.22 -1.20
N VAL A 322 0.66 -4.54 -0.52
CA VAL A 322 -0.67 -4.09 -0.93
C VAL A 322 -0.81 -2.57 -0.75
N GLY A 323 -0.26 -2.03 0.35
CA GLY A 323 -0.32 -0.60 0.66
C GLY A 323 0.38 0.26 -0.40
N MET A 324 1.55 -0.15 -0.88
CA MET A 324 2.27 0.56 -1.95
C MET A 324 1.47 0.55 -3.26
N PHE A 325 0.89 -0.60 -3.63
CA PHE A 325 0.06 -0.69 -4.84
C PHE A 325 -1.14 0.27 -4.76
N ILE A 326 -1.90 0.20 -3.66
CA ILE A 326 -3.09 1.03 -3.44
C ILE A 326 -2.72 2.51 -3.44
N ALA A 327 -1.60 2.89 -2.81
CA ALA A 327 -1.13 4.27 -2.82
C ALA A 327 -0.93 4.77 -4.26
N ARG A 328 -0.18 4.02 -5.08
CA ARG A 328 0.17 4.40 -6.46
C ARG A 328 -1.03 4.67 -7.35
N VAL A 329 -2.05 3.82 -7.27
CA VAL A 329 -3.25 3.98 -8.11
C VAL A 329 -4.22 5.04 -7.60
N SER A 330 -3.94 5.66 -6.44
CA SER A 330 -4.87 6.56 -5.74
C SER A 330 -4.42 8.02 -5.70
N ARG A 331 -3.39 8.41 -6.47
CA ARG A 331 -2.91 9.79 -6.56
C ARG A 331 -4.03 10.74 -6.99
N GLY A 332 -4.12 11.90 -6.33
CA GLY A 332 -5.08 12.97 -6.63
C GLY A 332 -6.50 12.76 -6.09
N ARG A 333 -6.80 11.60 -5.49
CA ARG A 333 -8.09 11.32 -4.83
C ARG A 333 -8.20 12.06 -3.50
N THR A 334 -9.43 12.33 -3.06
CA THR A 334 -9.64 12.77 -1.67
C THR A 334 -9.47 11.60 -0.71
N VAL A 335 -9.06 11.87 0.53
CA VAL A 335 -8.93 10.85 1.59
C VAL A 335 -10.27 10.12 1.82
N GLY A 336 -11.41 10.82 1.72
CA GLY A 336 -12.72 10.22 1.87
C GLY A 336 -13.07 9.23 0.76
N GLU A 337 -12.90 9.65 -0.50
CA GLU A 337 -13.11 8.77 -1.67
C GLU A 337 -12.18 7.56 -1.60
N PHE A 338 -10.91 7.80 -1.26
CA PHE A 338 -9.88 6.78 -1.09
C PHE A 338 -10.30 5.73 -0.06
N ILE A 339 -10.62 6.15 1.17
CA ILE A 339 -11.00 5.20 2.24
C ILE A 339 -12.27 4.44 1.84
N LEU A 340 -13.31 5.11 1.36
CA LEU A 340 -14.56 4.44 1.00
C LEU A 340 -14.38 3.44 -0.13
N GLY A 341 -13.68 3.82 -1.20
CA GLY A 341 -13.46 2.96 -2.35
C GLY A 341 -12.58 1.76 -2.01
N THR A 342 -11.47 1.98 -1.29
CA THR A 342 -10.55 0.90 -0.90
C THR A 342 -11.11 0.01 0.20
N LEU A 343 -11.99 0.50 1.07
CA LEU A 343 -12.60 -0.31 2.12
C LEU A 343 -13.79 -1.10 1.59
N LEU A 344 -14.74 -0.46 0.91
CA LEU A 344 -16.04 -1.07 0.61
C LEU A 344 -16.05 -1.89 -0.69
N VAL A 345 -15.35 -1.46 -1.74
CA VAL A 345 -15.38 -2.18 -3.03
C VAL A 345 -14.77 -3.57 -2.91
N PRO A 346 -13.57 -3.73 -2.33
CA PRO A 346 -12.99 -5.06 -2.17
C PRO A 346 -13.71 -5.90 -1.11
N THR A 347 -14.20 -5.29 -0.02
CA THR A 347 -15.05 -5.98 0.98
C THR A 347 -16.32 -6.55 0.33
N GLY A 348 -17.02 -5.76 -0.49
CA GLY A 348 -18.23 -6.22 -1.16
C GLY A 348 -17.96 -7.39 -2.10
N PHE A 349 -16.84 -7.35 -2.83
CA PHE A 349 -16.47 -8.48 -3.68
C PHE A 349 -16.08 -9.72 -2.89
N THR A 350 -15.25 -9.58 -1.86
CA THR A 350 -14.87 -10.71 -1.00
C THR A 350 -16.09 -11.34 -0.35
N PHE A 351 -17.06 -10.55 0.11
CA PHE A 351 -18.35 -11.07 0.62
C PHE A 351 -19.11 -11.85 -0.46
N LEU A 352 -19.20 -11.33 -1.67
CA LEU A 352 -19.83 -12.04 -2.78
C LEU A 352 -19.12 -13.37 -3.07
N TRP A 353 -17.79 -13.36 -3.17
CA TRP A 353 -16.98 -14.56 -3.42
C TRP A 353 -17.18 -15.60 -2.31
N MET A 354 -17.00 -15.20 -1.04
CA MET A 354 -17.14 -16.09 0.11
C MET A 354 -18.56 -16.64 0.23
N SER A 355 -19.59 -15.84 -0.08
CA SER A 355 -20.96 -16.35 -0.14
C SER A 355 -21.17 -17.34 -1.27
N ILE A 356 -20.67 -17.09 -2.48
CA ILE A 356 -20.84 -17.99 -3.63
C ILE A 356 -20.18 -19.34 -3.34
N PHE A 357 -18.91 -19.37 -2.95
CA PHE A 357 -18.19 -20.61 -2.71
C PHE A 357 -18.58 -21.27 -1.37
N GLY A 358 -18.60 -20.49 -0.30
CA GLY A 358 -18.86 -20.98 1.06
C GLY A 358 -20.27 -21.54 1.24
N ILE A 359 -21.30 -20.80 0.83
CA ILE A 359 -22.70 -21.27 0.99
C ILE A 359 -22.96 -22.48 0.08
N SER A 360 -22.39 -22.51 -1.13
CA SER A 360 -22.48 -23.67 -2.01
C SER A 360 -21.86 -24.91 -1.36
N ALA A 361 -20.66 -24.78 -0.77
CA ALA A 361 -19.99 -25.86 -0.06
C ALA A 361 -20.78 -26.33 1.17
N LEU A 362 -21.32 -25.40 1.96
CA LEU A 362 -22.15 -25.72 3.12
C LEU A 362 -23.42 -26.47 2.71
N GLN A 363 -24.09 -26.07 1.63
CA GLN A 363 -25.26 -26.78 1.15
C GLN A 363 -24.91 -28.21 0.72
N LEU A 364 -23.82 -28.39 -0.03
CA LEU A 364 -23.36 -29.71 -0.45
C LEU A 364 -23.07 -30.61 0.75
N GLU A 365 -22.41 -30.06 1.78
CA GLU A 365 -22.16 -30.78 3.03
C GLU A 365 -23.45 -31.14 3.77
N MET A 366 -24.39 -30.20 3.90
CA MET A 366 -25.67 -30.44 4.56
C MET A 366 -26.54 -31.49 3.85
N GLN A 367 -26.37 -31.65 2.53
CA GLN A 367 -27.14 -32.60 1.72
C GLN A 367 -26.50 -33.99 1.66
N ALA A 368 -25.17 -34.06 1.52
CA ALA A 368 -24.45 -35.31 1.22
C ALA A 368 -23.43 -35.73 2.30
N GLY A 369 -22.93 -34.81 3.13
CA GLY A 369 -22.03 -35.10 4.25
C GLY A 369 -20.65 -35.66 3.89
N GLN A 370 -20.16 -35.39 2.67
CA GLN A 370 -18.92 -35.99 2.15
C GLN A 370 -17.76 -34.99 2.01
N LEU A 371 -18.05 -33.69 2.02
CA LEU A 371 -17.04 -32.66 1.76
C LEU A 371 -16.21 -32.40 3.03
N GLY A 372 -16.84 -32.42 4.19
CA GLY A 372 -16.22 -32.11 5.48
C GLY A 372 -14.99 -32.96 5.80
N ALA A 373 -15.12 -34.28 5.70
CA ALA A 373 -14.01 -35.20 5.99
C ALA A 373 -12.82 -35.03 5.04
N ILE A 374 -13.07 -34.72 3.76
CA ILE A 374 -12.01 -34.46 2.77
C ILE A 374 -11.25 -33.19 3.15
N VAL A 375 -11.98 -32.13 3.53
CA VAL A 375 -11.40 -30.83 3.87
C VAL A 375 -10.66 -30.86 5.20
N GLN A 376 -11.18 -31.54 6.22
CA GLN A 376 -10.48 -31.73 7.50
C GLN A 376 -9.17 -32.50 7.34
N ALA A 377 -9.12 -33.46 6.41
CA ALA A 377 -7.89 -34.20 6.12
C ALA A 377 -6.87 -33.35 5.35
N ASP A 378 -7.33 -32.53 4.39
CA ASP A 378 -6.47 -31.63 3.62
C ASP A 378 -7.25 -30.41 3.09
N ASN A 379 -7.04 -29.26 3.74
CA ASN A 379 -7.66 -27.98 3.37
C ASN A 379 -7.45 -27.61 1.89
N SER A 380 -6.33 -28.01 1.28
CA SER A 380 -6.00 -27.65 -0.09
C SER A 380 -6.90 -28.33 -1.13
N ARG A 381 -7.62 -29.40 -0.73
CA ARG A 381 -8.57 -30.12 -1.60
C ARG A 381 -9.97 -29.50 -1.64
N ALA A 382 -10.29 -28.56 -0.76
CA ALA A 382 -11.64 -28.06 -0.56
C ALA A 382 -12.33 -27.57 -1.83
N LEU A 383 -11.66 -26.70 -2.60
CA LEU A 383 -12.20 -26.19 -3.86
C LEU A 383 -12.48 -27.31 -4.86
N PHE A 384 -11.57 -28.27 -5.01
CA PHE A 384 -11.69 -29.32 -6.02
C PHE A 384 -12.74 -30.36 -5.65
N ALA A 385 -12.81 -30.75 -4.38
CA ALA A 385 -13.86 -31.64 -3.88
C ALA A 385 -15.26 -31.02 -4.03
N MET A 386 -15.38 -29.70 -3.84
CA MET A 386 -16.64 -28.99 -4.14
C MET A 386 -16.94 -29.03 -5.65
N LEU A 387 -15.97 -28.70 -6.51
CA LEU A 387 -16.16 -28.68 -7.97
C LEU A 387 -16.46 -30.07 -8.55
N GLU A 388 -15.95 -31.14 -7.93
CA GLU A 388 -16.24 -32.53 -8.29
C GLU A 388 -17.73 -32.88 -8.11
N SER A 389 -18.37 -32.29 -7.10
CA SER A 389 -19.82 -32.43 -6.88
C SER A 389 -20.68 -31.54 -7.77
N MET A 390 -20.07 -30.71 -8.64
CA MET A 390 -20.75 -29.82 -9.57
C MET A 390 -20.71 -30.33 -11.02
N PRO A 391 -21.63 -29.88 -11.89
CA PRO A 391 -21.58 -30.23 -13.31
C PRO A 391 -20.25 -29.86 -13.96
N VAL A 392 -19.85 -30.62 -14.99
CA VAL A 392 -18.67 -30.28 -15.82
C VAL A 392 -17.34 -30.20 -15.03
N ALA A 393 -17.23 -30.97 -13.94
CA ALA A 393 -16.01 -31.06 -13.10
C ALA A 393 -14.72 -31.26 -13.90
N ALA A 394 -14.77 -32.06 -14.96
CA ALA A 394 -13.65 -32.33 -15.87
C ALA A 394 -13.06 -31.08 -16.54
N ILE A 395 -13.82 -29.98 -16.62
CA ILE A 395 -13.35 -28.69 -17.15
C ILE A 395 -13.04 -27.72 -16.00
N THR A 396 -13.90 -27.66 -14.98
CA THR A 396 -13.77 -26.66 -13.90
C THR A 396 -12.58 -26.93 -12.98
N ILE A 397 -12.19 -28.19 -12.74
CA ILE A 397 -11.01 -28.54 -11.93
C ILE A 397 -9.69 -28.11 -12.62
N PRO A 398 -9.43 -28.47 -13.90
CA PRO A 398 -8.28 -27.92 -14.63
C PRO A 398 -8.30 -26.40 -14.73
N LEU A 399 -9.47 -25.80 -14.96
CA LEU A 399 -9.62 -24.35 -15.01
C LEU A 399 -9.23 -23.69 -13.68
N ALA A 400 -9.75 -24.19 -12.56
CA ALA A 400 -9.41 -23.68 -11.22
C ALA A 400 -7.91 -23.83 -10.95
N THR A 401 -7.31 -24.96 -11.33
CA THR A 401 -5.87 -25.20 -11.22
C THR A 401 -5.08 -24.16 -12.03
N ALA A 402 -5.47 -23.90 -13.27
CA ALA A 402 -4.86 -22.87 -14.11
C ALA A 402 -5.00 -21.46 -13.51
N VAL A 403 -6.15 -21.15 -12.90
CA VAL A 403 -6.39 -19.86 -12.21
C VAL A 403 -5.46 -19.70 -11.00
N ILE A 404 -5.24 -20.77 -10.23
CA ILE A 404 -4.31 -20.74 -9.09
C ILE A 404 -2.87 -20.54 -9.58
N VAL A 405 -2.44 -21.23 -10.64
CA VAL A 405 -1.11 -21.03 -11.25
C VAL A 405 -0.96 -19.58 -11.75
N GLY A 406 -2.00 -19.02 -12.37
CA GLY A 406 -2.02 -17.62 -12.80
C GLY A 406 -1.82 -16.65 -11.65
N TYR A 407 -2.53 -16.84 -10.53
CA TYR A 407 -2.34 -16.02 -9.32
C TYR A 407 -0.98 -16.23 -8.67
N PHE A 408 -0.44 -17.44 -8.71
CA PHE A 408 0.90 -17.74 -8.21
C PHE A 408 1.95 -16.91 -8.95
N VAL A 409 1.94 -16.96 -10.29
CA VAL A 409 2.89 -16.22 -11.12
C VAL A 409 2.76 -14.71 -10.94
N THR A 410 1.53 -14.17 -10.96
CA THR A 410 1.31 -12.73 -10.82
C THR A 410 1.66 -12.21 -9.43
N SER A 411 1.40 -12.99 -8.37
CA SER A 411 1.76 -12.64 -7.00
C SER A 411 3.27 -12.65 -6.79
N ALA A 412 3.96 -13.66 -7.30
CA ALA A 412 5.42 -13.75 -7.25
C ALA A 412 6.09 -12.56 -7.96
N ASP A 413 5.59 -12.18 -9.14
CA ASP A 413 6.13 -11.05 -9.90
C ASP A 413 5.90 -9.70 -9.19
N SER A 414 4.66 -9.45 -8.78
CA SER A 414 4.26 -8.19 -8.15
C SER A 414 4.96 -8.02 -6.79
N GLY A 415 5.06 -9.09 -6.01
CA GLY A 415 5.80 -9.10 -4.74
C GLY A 415 7.28 -8.78 -4.95
N ALA A 416 7.93 -9.44 -5.91
CA ALA A 416 9.34 -9.19 -6.25
C ALA A 416 9.59 -7.74 -6.68
N LEU A 417 8.66 -7.14 -7.44
CA LEU A 417 8.74 -5.74 -7.82
C LEU A 417 8.69 -4.82 -6.60
N VAL A 418 7.75 -5.02 -5.66
CA VAL A 418 7.64 -4.15 -4.48
C VAL A 418 8.84 -4.30 -3.55
N MET A 419 9.31 -5.53 -3.30
CA MET A 419 10.55 -5.75 -2.55
C MET A 419 11.73 -5.02 -3.19
N ASN A 420 11.80 -5.01 -4.52
CA ASN A 420 12.84 -4.32 -5.26
C ASN A 420 12.76 -2.79 -5.13
N ILE A 421 11.56 -2.22 -5.18
CA ILE A 421 11.31 -0.78 -4.95
C ILE A 421 11.74 -0.39 -3.53
N LEU A 422 11.27 -1.13 -2.52
CA LEU A 422 11.58 -0.88 -1.11
C LEU A 422 13.09 -0.97 -0.83
N SER A 423 13.73 -2.03 -1.30
CA SER A 423 15.19 -2.21 -1.16
C SER A 423 16.02 -1.32 -2.10
N SER A 424 15.37 -0.49 -2.92
CA SER A 424 16.00 0.56 -3.74
C SER A 424 15.65 1.97 -3.26
N GLY A 425 15.15 2.13 -2.02
CA GLY A 425 14.84 3.43 -1.43
C GLY A 425 13.63 4.13 -2.05
N GLY A 426 12.68 3.36 -2.60
CA GLY A 426 11.50 3.90 -3.26
C GLY A 426 11.69 4.25 -4.74
N ASN A 427 12.82 3.85 -5.36
CA ASN A 427 13.03 4.06 -6.79
C ASN A 427 11.94 3.32 -7.60
N PRO A 428 11.13 4.02 -8.42
CA PRO A 428 10.04 3.42 -9.20
C PRO A 428 10.53 2.48 -10.31
N ASN A 429 11.79 2.62 -10.75
CA ASN A 429 12.44 1.80 -11.77
C ASN A 429 13.68 1.10 -11.20
N PRO A 430 13.50 0.13 -10.30
CA PRO A 430 14.62 -0.51 -9.62
C PRO A 430 15.33 -1.56 -10.51
N PRO A 431 16.58 -1.95 -10.19
CA PRO A 431 17.38 -2.83 -11.04
C PRO A 431 16.74 -4.21 -11.28
N LEU A 432 16.77 -4.70 -12.52
CA LEU A 432 16.16 -6.00 -12.89
C LEU A 432 16.77 -7.18 -12.12
N LEU A 433 18.09 -7.21 -11.95
CA LEU A 433 18.79 -8.28 -11.22
C LEU A 433 18.34 -8.36 -9.75
N GLN A 434 18.02 -7.22 -9.14
CA GLN A 434 17.53 -7.16 -7.78
C GLN A 434 16.08 -7.68 -7.69
N LYS A 435 15.24 -7.42 -8.70
CA LYS A 435 13.90 -8.05 -8.82
C LYS A 435 14.03 -9.57 -8.92
N LEU A 436 14.91 -10.05 -9.77
CA LEU A 436 15.16 -11.49 -9.97
C LEU A 436 15.60 -12.15 -8.66
N PHE A 437 16.55 -11.53 -7.96
CA PHE A 437 17.02 -12.00 -6.66
C PHE A 437 15.87 -12.18 -5.67
N TRP A 438 14.99 -11.18 -5.51
CA TRP A 438 13.85 -11.28 -4.61
C TRP A 438 12.83 -12.33 -5.04
N SER A 439 12.60 -12.48 -6.34
CA SER A 439 11.72 -13.53 -6.87
C SER A 439 12.23 -14.92 -6.47
N VAL A 440 13.49 -15.25 -6.81
CA VAL A 440 14.10 -16.55 -6.50
C VAL A 440 14.15 -16.79 -4.99
N LEU A 441 14.58 -15.79 -4.21
CA LEU A 441 14.72 -15.94 -2.77
C LEU A 441 13.37 -16.17 -2.08
N THR A 442 12.29 -15.55 -2.56
CA THR A 442 10.94 -15.75 -2.02
C THR A 442 10.41 -17.16 -2.34
N GLY A 443 10.64 -17.65 -3.56
CA GLY A 443 10.33 -19.04 -3.92
C GLY A 443 11.12 -20.05 -3.08
N ALA A 444 12.40 -19.79 -2.85
CA ALA A 444 13.25 -20.61 -1.99
C ALA A 444 12.77 -20.60 -0.53
N ALA A 445 12.38 -19.43 0.01
CA ALA A 445 11.80 -19.33 1.35
C ALA A 445 10.51 -20.14 1.47
N ALA A 446 9.60 -20.06 0.49
CA ALA A 446 8.39 -20.87 0.47
C ALA A 446 8.69 -22.38 0.45
N ALA A 447 9.59 -22.82 -0.43
CA ALA A 447 9.98 -24.23 -0.55
C ALA A 447 10.62 -24.78 0.73
N VAL A 448 11.54 -24.04 1.33
CA VAL A 448 12.25 -24.46 2.54
C VAL A 448 11.32 -24.50 3.75
N LEU A 449 10.44 -23.51 3.91
CA LEU A 449 9.47 -23.52 5.01
C LEU A 449 8.46 -24.66 4.87
N LEU A 450 8.00 -24.95 3.64
CA LEU A 450 7.17 -26.14 3.38
C LEU A 450 7.89 -27.44 3.73
N LEU A 451 9.18 -27.57 3.39
CA LEU A 451 9.98 -28.74 3.75
C LEU A 451 10.19 -28.85 5.27
N ALA A 452 10.41 -27.73 5.95
CA ALA A 452 10.71 -27.70 7.38
C ALA A 452 9.51 -28.05 8.26
N GLY A 453 8.31 -27.58 7.92
CA GLY A 453 7.12 -27.80 8.75
C GLY A 453 5.79 -27.53 8.07
N GLY A 454 5.73 -27.62 6.73
CA GLY A 454 4.50 -27.48 5.96
C GLY A 454 3.81 -26.13 6.16
N LEU A 455 2.47 -26.18 6.19
CA LEU A 455 1.63 -25.00 6.39
C LEU A 455 1.95 -24.27 7.70
N GLN A 456 2.17 -25.01 8.80
CA GLN A 456 2.44 -24.40 10.10
C GLN A 456 3.74 -23.57 10.10
N ALA A 457 4.79 -24.04 9.44
CA ALA A 457 6.04 -23.28 9.32
C ALA A 457 5.85 -21.98 8.52
N LEU A 458 5.07 -22.01 7.44
CA LEU A 458 4.71 -20.81 6.67
C LEU A 458 3.91 -19.81 7.52
N GLN A 459 2.89 -20.28 8.24
CA GLN A 459 2.10 -19.46 9.15
C GLN A 459 2.98 -18.82 10.23
N THR A 460 3.92 -19.58 10.79
CA THR A 460 4.85 -19.11 11.83
C THR A 460 5.79 -18.03 11.31
N ALA A 461 6.34 -18.19 10.11
CA ALA A 461 7.19 -17.18 9.49
C ALA A 461 6.41 -15.86 9.32
N THR A 462 5.15 -15.94 8.90
CA THR A 462 4.24 -14.79 8.79
C THR A 462 3.94 -14.14 10.14
N LEU A 463 3.59 -14.91 11.17
CA LEU A 463 3.41 -14.44 12.55
C LEU A 463 4.65 -13.67 13.05
N THR A 464 5.83 -14.25 12.82
CA THR A 464 7.11 -13.67 13.25
C THR A 464 7.37 -12.32 12.60
N ALA A 465 7.13 -12.20 11.28
CA ALA A 465 7.33 -10.96 10.54
C ALA A 465 6.31 -9.88 10.94
N ALA A 466 5.08 -10.30 11.22
CA ALA A 466 3.97 -9.40 11.51
C ALA A 466 4.04 -8.79 12.91
N LEU A 467 4.67 -9.45 13.88
CA LEU A 467 4.75 -8.93 15.26
C LEU A 467 5.41 -7.53 15.34
N PRO A 468 6.65 -7.33 14.85
CA PRO A 468 7.26 -5.99 14.87
C PRO A 468 6.51 -5.01 13.97
N LEU A 469 5.97 -5.46 12.84
CA LEU A 469 5.17 -4.62 11.94
C LEU A 469 3.89 -4.12 12.61
N SER A 470 3.25 -4.92 13.47
CA SER A 470 2.03 -4.52 14.19
C SER A 470 2.26 -3.27 15.05
N ILE A 471 3.37 -3.23 15.79
CA ILE A 471 3.77 -2.08 16.61
C ILE A 471 4.03 -0.86 15.74
N VAL A 472 4.76 -1.08 14.65
CA VAL A 472 5.09 -0.04 13.66
C VAL A 472 3.83 0.55 13.01
N LEU A 473 2.85 -0.27 12.66
CA LEU A 473 1.60 0.20 12.07
C LEU A 473 0.81 1.10 13.02
N LEU A 474 0.80 0.78 14.32
CA LEU A 474 0.22 1.65 15.34
C LEU A 474 0.93 3.01 15.42
N LEU A 475 2.26 3.01 15.34
CA LEU A 475 3.06 4.24 15.27
C LEU A 475 2.75 5.04 14.00
N ILE A 476 2.65 4.38 12.85
CA ILE A 476 2.26 5.01 11.58
C ILE A 476 0.88 5.64 11.69
N ALA A 477 -0.13 4.93 12.22
CA ALA A 477 -1.47 5.47 12.41
C ALA A 477 -1.46 6.71 13.32
N TRP A 478 -0.69 6.69 14.41
CA TRP A 478 -0.54 7.82 15.31
C TRP A 478 0.15 9.02 14.65
N GLY A 479 1.24 8.78 13.92
CA GLY A 479 1.95 9.82 13.17
C GLY A 479 1.09 10.42 12.06
N LEU A 480 0.36 9.59 11.32
CA LEU A 480 -0.56 9.99 10.27
C LEU A 480 -1.73 10.81 10.80
N TRP A 481 -2.34 10.42 11.94
CA TRP A 481 -3.36 11.24 12.61
C TRP A 481 -2.85 12.65 12.91
N THR A 482 -1.62 12.73 13.42
CA THR A 482 -0.97 14.01 13.76
C THR A 482 -0.74 14.86 12.51
N ALA A 483 -0.25 14.27 11.43
CA ALA A 483 -0.04 14.96 10.16
C ALA A 483 -1.36 15.44 9.52
N LEU A 484 -2.39 14.59 9.48
CA LEU A 484 -3.73 14.94 8.96
C LEU A 484 -4.36 16.11 9.73
N ARG A 485 -4.21 16.14 11.06
CA ARG A 485 -4.68 17.24 11.91
C ARG A 485 -4.05 18.58 11.53
N VAL A 486 -2.75 18.55 11.29
CA VAL A 486 -1.96 19.75 10.97
C VAL A 486 -2.34 20.28 9.60
N ASP A 487 -2.44 19.41 8.60
CA ASP A 487 -2.79 19.80 7.24
C ASP A 487 -4.24 20.29 7.13
N ALA A 488 -5.17 19.61 7.79
CA ALA A 488 -6.55 20.07 7.85
C ALA A 488 -6.69 21.45 8.52
N ALA A 489 -5.85 21.78 9.50
CA ALA A 489 -5.85 23.10 10.13
C ALA A 489 -5.26 24.18 9.19
N GLN A 490 -4.22 23.85 8.43
CA GLN A 490 -3.61 24.77 7.46
C GLN A 490 -4.56 25.08 6.31
N GLU A 491 -5.24 24.07 5.78
CA GLU A 491 -6.21 24.26 4.70
C GLU A 491 -7.36 25.16 5.14
N GLN A 492 -7.81 25.05 6.41
CA GLN A 492 -8.78 25.98 6.97
C GLN A 492 -8.26 27.42 7.07
N GLN A 493 -6.99 27.62 7.38
CA GLN A 493 -6.42 28.96 7.40
C GLN A 493 -6.38 29.53 5.98
N ILE A 494 -5.94 28.75 5.00
CA ILE A 494 -5.89 29.14 3.58
C ILE A 494 -7.29 29.47 3.06
N SER A 495 -8.30 28.62 3.32
CA SER A 495 -9.68 28.88 2.89
C SER A 495 -10.35 30.06 3.61
N ARG A 496 -9.83 30.49 4.77
CA ARG A 496 -10.31 31.68 5.49
C ARG A 496 -9.58 32.95 5.07
N MET A 497 -8.46 32.83 4.34
CA MET A 497 -7.84 34.01 3.74
C MET A 497 -8.79 34.51 2.64
N PRO A 498 -9.13 35.81 2.61
CA PRO A 498 -9.88 36.37 1.50
C PRO A 498 -9.14 36.07 0.19
N GLU A 499 -9.87 35.70 -0.87
CA GLU A 499 -9.29 35.36 -2.18
C GLU A 499 -8.16 36.34 -2.55
N PRO A 500 -6.98 35.87 -2.95
CA PRO A 500 -5.91 36.74 -3.42
C PRO A 500 -6.22 37.20 -4.86
N ARG A 501 -7.31 37.94 -5.05
CA ARG A 501 -7.37 38.89 -6.16
C ARG A 501 -6.69 40.15 -5.69
N LEU A 502 -5.38 40.24 -5.93
CA LEU A 502 -4.59 41.48 -5.93
C LEU A 502 -4.48 42.25 -4.59
N ASP A 503 -5.16 41.82 -3.52
CA ASP A 503 -5.36 42.66 -2.34
C ASP A 503 -4.19 42.64 -1.35
N TRP A 504 -3.38 41.58 -1.37
CA TRP A 504 -2.11 41.53 -0.64
C TRP A 504 -1.02 42.35 -1.34
N LEU A 505 -0.94 42.30 -2.67
CA LEU A 505 -0.03 43.09 -3.48
C LEU A 505 -0.43 44.58 -3.44
N ALA A 506 -1.72 44.88 -3.48
CA ALA A 506 -2.24 46.24 -3.30
C ALA A 506 -2.02 46.76 -1.88
N ARG A 507 -2.08 45.90 -0.84
CA ARG A 507 -1.67 46.28 0.53
C ARG A 507 -0.16 46.49 0.63
N TYR A 508 0.64 45.59 0.08
CA TYR A 508 2.10 45.70 0.04
C TYR A 508 2.55 46.97 -0.68
N LEU A 509 1.99 47.29 -1.85
CA LEU A 509 2.27 48.52 -2.59
C LEU A 509 1.74 49.78 -1.89
N ARG A 510 0.60 49.71 -1.20
CA ARG A 510 0.08 50.81 -0.36
C ARG A 510 0.98 51.06 0.86
N GLU A 511 1.42 50.01 1.53
CA GLU A 511 2.35 50.08 2.66
C GLU A 511 3.73 50.56 2.21
N ARG A 512 4.20 50.18 1.01
CA ARG A 512 5.44 50.71 0.41
C ARG A 512 5.33 52.21 0.15
N ARG A 513 4.21 52.69 -0.41
CA ARG A 513 3.94 54.13 -0.57
C ARG A 513 3.80 54.89 0.75
N GLN A 514 3.34 54.23 1.82
CA GLN A 514 3.24 54.85 3.14
C GLN A 514 4.59 54.87 3.88
N ARG A 515 5.49 53.91 3.63
CA ARG A 515 6.85 53.87 4.17
C ARG A 515 7.83 54.86 3.52
N GLU A 516 7.48 55.41 2.36
CA GLU A 516 8.23 56.49 1.70
C GLU A 516 7.95 57.89 2.27
N ARG A 517 7.13 58.01 3.33
CA ARG A 517 7.05 59.24 4.14
C ARG A 517 7.93 59.09 5.39
N PRO A 518 8.70 60.11 5.77
CA PRO A 518 9.59 60.05 6.93
C PRO A 518 8.78 59.78 8.20
N VAL A 519 9.26 58.80 8.97
CA VAL A 519 8.59 58.19 10.13
C VAL A 519 8.46 59.21 11.27
N GLY A 520 7.22 59.53 11.63
CA GLY A 520 6.85 60.08 12.94
C GLY A 520 6.27 58.98 13.82
N GLU A 521 6.69 58.94 15.08
CA GLU A 521 6.37 57.92 16.09
C GLU A 521 4.85 57.74 16.35
N GLY A 522 4.41 56.50 16.55
CA GLY A 522 3.05 56.14 16.97
C GLY A 522 2.91 54.68 17.44
N PRO A 523 1.91 54.35 18.28
CA PRO A 523 2.15 53.72 19.59
C PRO A 523 1.94 52.21 19.68
N GLY A 524 2.48 51.64 20.77
CA GLY A 524 2.66 50.21 21.01
C GLY A 524 1.42 49.33 21.13
N LEU A 525 1.61 48.06 20.76
CA LEU A 525 0.62 46.99 20.81
C LEU A 525 0.64 46.25 22.15
N ARG A 526 -0.57 46.00 22.66
CA ARG A 526 -0.90 45.39 23.95
C ARG A 526 -0.41 43.93 24.09
N ALA A 527 -0.07 43.57 25.34
CA ALA A 527 0.46 42.27 25.74
C ALA A 527 -0.55 41.10 25.64
N PRO A 528 -0.09 39.83 25.51
CA PRO A 528 -0.96 38.66 25.40
C PRO A 528 -1.52 38.18 26.75
N GLY A 529 -2.69 37.52 26.68
CA GLY A 529 -3.59 37.22 27.79
C GLY A 529 -3.14 36.24 28.90
N ARG A 530 -3.90 36.31 30.00
CA ARG A 530 -3.69 35.76 31.36
C ARG A 530 -3.52 34.25 31.54
N TRP A 531 -3.67 33.42 30.50
CA TRP A 531 -3.63 31.95 30.63
C TRP A 531 -2.21 31.35 30.69
N LEU A 532 -1.18 32.17 30.44
CA LEU A 532 0.25 31.83 30.53
C LEU A 532 0.82 31.79 31.97
N GLN A 533 -0.03 31.91 33.00
CA GLN A 533 0.39 31.92 34.41
C GLN A 533 0.29 30.55 35.11
N LEU A 534 -0.23 29.52 34.44
CA LEU A 534 -0.48 28.19 35.03
C LEU A 534 0.70 27.21 34.95
N TRP A 535 1.84 27.58 34.35
CA TRP A 535 3.02 26.71 34.21
C TRP A 535 4.24 27.17 35.04
N PRO A 536 5.08 26.25 35.54
CA PRO A 536 6.30 26.57 36.29
C PRO A 536 7.29 27.44 35.52
N ARG A 537 7.96 28.36 36.23
CA ARG A 537 8.88 29.38 35.67
C ARG A 537 9.99 28.87 34.72
N PRO A 538 10.65 27.70 34.91
CA PRO A 538 11.70 27.28 33.97
C PRO A 538 11.16 26.89 32.59
N VAL A 539 9.94 26.31 32.51
CA VAL A 539 9.28 25.94 31.24
C VAL A 539 8.82 27.19 30.47
N ARG A 540 8.35 28.21 31.20
CA ARG A 540 7.92 29.50 30.62
C ARG A 540 9.10 30.33 30.10
N HIS A 541 10.27 30.25 30.75
CA HIS A 541 11.48 30.95 30.32
C HIS A 541 12.16 30.28 29.11
N TRP A 542 12.03 28.95 28.97
CA TRP A 542 12.50 28.20 27.80
C TRP A 542 11.60 28.43 26.56
N LEU A 543 10.28 28.55 26.75
CA LEU A 543 9.31 28.78 25.66
C LEU A 543 9.27 30.21 25.09
N ILE A 544 9.84 31.21 25.79
CA ILE A 544 9.60 32.64 25.48
C ILE A 544 10.89 33.44 25.20
N ARG A 545 12.09 32.89 25.38
CA ARG A 545 13.32 33.66 25.09
C ARG A 545 13.71 33.69 23.61
N ARG A 546 13.28 34.79 22.98
CA ARG A 546 14.14 35.74 22.23
C ARG A 546 14.51 35.47 20.76
N GLU A 547 13.53 35.28 19.87
CA GLU A 547 13.76 35.45 18.41
C GLU A 547 12.69 36.25 17.63
N ARG A 548 11.55 36.57 18.26
CA ARG A 548 10.31 37.06 17.60
C ARG A 548 10.36 38.37 16.78
N PHE A 549 11.48 39.11 16.74
CA PHE A 549 11.62 40.31 15.90
C PHE A 549 12.74 40.20 14.85
N LYS A 550 13.70 39.28 15.01
CA LYS A 550 14.69 38.97 13.96
C LYS A 550 14.14 37.97 12.93
N ASP A 551 13.19 37.13 13.36
CA ASP A 551 12.66 36.06 12.51
C ASP A 551 11.81 36.55 11.33
N ARG A 552 11.10 37.69 11.44
CA ARG A 552 10.30 38.23 10.31
C ARG A 552 11.15 38.66 9.13
N ALA A 553 12.19 39.45 9.40
CA ALA A 553 13.10 39.91 8.34
C ALA A 553 13.85 38.71 7.74
N ARG A 554 14.34 37.80 8.59
CA ARG A 554 15.05 36.60 8.17
C ARG A 554 14.19 35.62 7.37
N ALA A 555 12.89 35.56 7.63
CA ALA A 555 11.98 34.70 6.89
C ALA A 555 11.54 35.26 5.55
N THR A 556 11.39 36.59 5.45
CA THR A 556 11.25 37.26 4.16
C THR A 556 12.52 37.08 3.35
N GLU A 557 13.69 37.23 3.97
CA GLU A 557 14.99 37.00 3.36
C GLU A 557 15.15 35.56 2.85
N VAL A 558 14.78 34.54 3.64
CA VAL A 558 14.82 33.12 3.20
C VAL A 558 13.80 32.81 2.09
N LEU A 559 12.65 33.49 2.06
CA LEU A 559 11.67 33.35 0.98
C LEU A 559 12.16 34.00 -0.31
N ASP A 560 12.67 35.23 -0.20
CA ASP A 560 13.21 35.98 -1.32
C ASP A 560 14.46 35.27 -1.88
N GLU A 561 15.29 34.67 -1.02
CA GLU A 561 16.46 33.86 -1.39
C GLU A 561 16.04 32.57 -2.11
N ALA A 562 15.03 31.85 -1.60
CA ALA A 562 14.49 30.68 -2.27
C ALA A 562 13.84 31.03 -3.63
N GLU A 563 13.02 32.08 -3.69
CA GLU A 563 12.42 32.55 -4.94
C GLU A 563 13.48 32.97 -5.96
N ALA A 564 14.53 33.68 -5.51
CA ALA A 564 15.64 34.08 -6.36
C ALA A 564 16.45 32.88 -6.86
N GLU A 565 16.76 31.90 -6.02
CA GLU A 565 17.44 30.66 -6.43
C GLU A 565 16.61 29.92 -7.50
N LEU A 566 15.29 29.86 -7.32
CA LEU A 566 14.40 29.21 -8.26
C LEU A 566 14.34 29.94 -9.60
N GLU A 567 14.18 31.27 -9.59
CA GLU A 567 14.18 32.08 -10.81
C GLU A 567 15.52 31.97 -11.54
N GLN A 568 16.64 32.07 -10.81
CA GLN A 568 17.98 31.90 -11.36
C GLN A 568 18.15 30.53 -12.02
N CYS A 569 17.75 29.45 -11.33
CA CYS A 569 17.79 28.10 -11.89
C CYS A 569 16.98 27.96 -13.18
N MET A 570 15.79 28.58 -13.22
CA MET A 570 14.92 28.48 -14.38
C MET A 570 15.50 29.21 -15.60
N ASP A 571 16.14 30.34 -15.37
CA ASP A 571 16.65 31.18 -16.46
C ASP A 571 18.07 30.77 -16.90
N GLU A 572 18.93 30.33 -15.97
CA GLU A 572 20.33 29.97 -16.25
C GLU A 572 20.53 28.48 -16.59
N MET A 573 19.65 27.59 -16.12
CA MET A 573 19.79 26.14 -16.36
C MET A 573 18.65 25.56 -17.20
N VAL A 574 17.39 25.79 -16.79
CA VAL A 574 16.24 25.15 -17.44
C VAL A 574 15.99 25.68 -18.85
N MET A 575 15.89 27.00 -19.02
CA MET A 575 15.61 27.59 -20.34
C MET A 575 16.70 27.30 -21.38
N PRO A 576 18.01 27.40 -21.07
CA PRO A 576 19.06 27.01 -22.00
C PRO A 576 19.00 25.54 -22.40
N ALA A 577 18.75 24.63 -21.44
CA ALA A 577 18.61 23.20 -21.74
C ALA A 577 17.42 22.94 -22.68
N LEU A 578 16.25 23.54 -22.42
CA LEU A 578 15.08 23.37 -23.29
C LEU A 578 15.29 23.99 -24.68
N LYS A 579 16.00 25.13 -24.79
CA LYS A 579 16.38 25.71 -26.07
C LYS A 579 17.34 24.82 -26.86
N ALA A 580 18.28 24.16 -26.18
CA ALA A 580 19.17 23.19 -26.81
C ALA A 580 18.39 21.96 -27.32
N VAL A 581 17.40 21.48 -26.58
CA VAL A 581 16.49 20.41 -27.05
C VAL A 581 15.67 20.87 -28.26
N GLN A 582 15.14 22.10 -28.23
CA GLN A 582 14.45 22.68 -29.38
C GLN A 582 15.35 22.71 -30.63
N ALA A 583 16.62 23.12 -30.50
CA ALA A 583 17.55 23.16 -31.62
C ALA A 583 17.83 21.76 -32.17
N ALA A 584 18.09 20.78 -31.29
CA ALA A 584 18.36 19.39 -31.68
C ALA A 584 17.16 18.76 -32.42
N LEU A 585 15.93 18.98 -31.93
CA LEU A 585 14.73 18.44 -32.59
C LEU A 585 14.40 19.17 -33.90
N ALA A 586 14.77 20.45 -34.03
CA ALA A 586 14.62 21.19 -35.27
C ALA A 586 15.54 20.63 -36.38
N GLU A 587 16.77 20.22 -36.05
CA GLU A 587 17.68 19.52 -36.97
C GLU A 587 17.12 18.17 -37.43
N GLU A 588 16.35 17.49 -36.57
CA GLU A 588 15.64 16.24 -36.88
C GLU A 588 14.34 16.43 -37.67
N GLY A 589 13.98 17.67 -38.03
CA GLY A 589 12.77 17.99 -38.80
C GLY A 589 11.48 18.06 -37.97
N HIS A 590 11.60 18.13 -36.65
CA HIS A 590 10.46 18.23 -35.72
C HIS A 590 10.43 19.62 -35.06
N PRO A 591 9.61 20.57 -35.55
CA PRO A 591 9.57 21.92 -34.99
C PRO A 591 8.88 21.92 -33.61
N VAL A 592 9.67 22.19 -32.58
CA VAL A 592 9.22 22.35 -31.18
C VAL A 592 9.57 23.75 -30.70
N ARG A 593 8.75 24.33 -29.83
CA ARG A 593 8.94 25.67 -29.29
C ARG A 593 9.13 25.63 -27.78
N ALA A 594 10.28 26.11 -27.30
CA ALA A 594 10.53 26.36 -25.89
C ALA A 594 9.94 27.72 -25.48
N GLU A 595 9.14 27.74 -24.42
CA GLU A 595 8.49 28.94 -23.91
C GLU A 595 8.66 29.05 -22.40
N ARG A 596 8.99 30.26 -21.91
CA ARG A 596 8.95 30.58 -20.48
C ARG A 596 7.53 31.00 -20.10
N THR A 597 6.96 30.35 -19.10
CA THR A 597 5.66 30.69 -18.53
C THR A 597 5.82 31.36 -17.16
N ARG A 598 4.73 31.94 -16.65
CA ARG A 598 4.71 32.56 -15.30
C ARG A 598 4.99 31.59 -14.16
N GLN A 599 4.80 30.29 -14.36
CA GLN A 599 5.00 29.25 -13.34
C GLN A 599 6.17 28.33 -13.68
N GLY A 600 6.82 28.50 -14.83
CA GLY A 600 7.65 27.43 -15.38
C GLY A 600 8.28 27.70 -16.75
N ALA A 601 8.70 26.65 -17.41
CA ALA A 601 9.09 26.60 -18.81
C ALA A 601 8.45 25.36 -19.46
N ARG A 602 8.19 25.39 -20.76
CA ARG A 602 7.59 24.25 -21.48
C ARG A 602 8.12 24.11 -22.89
N LEU A 603 8.11 22.89 -23.41
CA LEU A 603 8.28 22.58 -24.84
C LEU A 603 6.92 22.25 -25.45
N CYS A 604 6.54 22.99 -26.49
CA CYS A 604 5.31 22.81 -27.23
C CYS A 604 5.59 22.30 -28.64
N LEU A 605 4.96 21.20 -29.04
CA LEU A 605 4.91 20.78 -30.44
C LEU A 605 3.95 21.73 -31.18
N VAL A 606 4.39 22.25 -32.34
CA VAL A 606 3.56 23.13 -33.17
C VAL A 606 3.10 22.34 -34.40
N ARG A 607 1.81 21.98 -34.46
CA ARG A 607 1.20 21.28 -35.61
C ARG A 607 -0.19 21.84 -35.90
N ASP A 608 -0.45 22.23 -37.14
CA ASP A 608 -1.77 22.72 -37.62
C ASP A 608 -2.47 23.75 -36.71
N GLN A 609 -1.71 24.77 -36.28
CA GLN A 609 -2.16 25.84 -35.36
C GLN A 609 -2.56 25.38 -33.94
N GLN A 610 -2.30 24.13 -33.56
CA GLN A 610 -2.44 23.65 -32.18
C GLN A 610 -1.06 23.55 -31.52
N GLU A 611 -0.93 24.16 -30.33
CA GLU A 611 0.25 24.03 -29.47
C GLU A 611 -0.03 22.96 -28.42
N LEU A 612 0.68 21.83 -28.51
CA LEU A 612 0.57 20.73 -27.55
C LEU A 612 1.82 20.71 -26.66
N PRO A 613 1.69 20.95 -25.34
CA PRO A 613 2.82 20.86 -24.42
C PRO A 613 3.22 19.39 -24.27
N ILE A 614 4.44 19.06 -24.71
CA ILE A 614 5.00 17.70 -24.65
C ILE A 614 5.92 17.50 -23.45
N TYR A 615 6.46 18.59 -22.89
CA TYR A 615 7.33 18.57 -21.72
C TYR A 615 7.17 19.86 -20.92
N VAL A 616 6.93 19.76 -19.62
CA VAL A 616 6.65 20.93 -18.76
C VAL A 616 7.57 20.92 -17.55
N VAL A 617 8.20 22.05 -17.27
CA VAL A 617 9.05 22.28 -16.10
C VAL A 617 8.44 23.41 -15.28
N GLU A 618 8.09 23.16 -14.03
CA GLU A 618 7.47 24.12 -13.12
C GLU A 618 8.40 24.43 -11.96
N GLY A 619 8.49 25.69 -11.57
CA GLY A 619 9.23 26.08 -10.37
C GLY A 619 8.28 26.08 -9.16
N ARG A 620 8.65 25.39 -8.08
CA ARG A 620 7.83 25.34 -6.87
C ARG A 620 8.65 25.64 -5.62
N LEU A 621 8.03 26.36 -4.69
CA LEU A 621 8.56 26.53 -3.34
C LEU A 621 8.00 25.41 -2.45
N TYR A 622 8.82 24.39 -2.23
CA TYR A 622 8.50 23.27 -1.35
C TYR A 622 8.47 23.72 0.11
N GLN A 623 7.36 23.46 0.82
CA GLN A 623 7.25 23.72 2.27
C GLN A 623 7.59 22.46 3.06
N ARG A 624 8.57 22.57 3.96
CA ARG A 624 8.87 21.46 4.89
C ARG A 624 7.63 21.12 5.75
N PRO A 625 7.30 19.83 5.94
CA PRO A 625 6.10 19.45 6.67
C PRO A 625 6.20 19.82 8.15
N SER A 626 5.30 20.69 8.63
CA SER A 626 5.43 21.29 9.97
C SER A 626 5.19 20.33 11.14
N PHE A 627 4.62 19.15 10.90
CA PHE A 627 4.26 18.20 11.95
C PHE A 627 5.48 17.49 12.55
N ALA A 628 6.61 17.41 11.83
CA ALA A 628 7.88 16.89 12.37
C ALA A 628 8.60 17.90 13.30
N PHE A 629 8.15 19.16 13.32
CA PHE A 629 8.77 20.25 14.09
C PHE A 629 7.67 21.11 14.74
N PRO A 630 7.19 20.74 15.95
CA PRO A 630 6.12 21.47 16.65
C PRO A 630 6.41 22.96 16.82
N ALA A 631 7.69 23.35 16.87
CA ALA A 631 8.13 24.74 16.93
C ALA A 631 7.77 25.58 15.68
N LEU A 632 7.52 24.94 14.52
CA LEU A 632 7.17 25.56 13.24
C LEU A 632 5.64 25.67 13.02
N HIS A 633 4.82 25.19 13.95
CA HIS A 633 3.37 25.32 13.85
C HIS A 633 2.90 26.78 13.97
N GLY A 634 2.06 27.21 13.03
CA GLY A 634 1.48 28.55 13.01
C GLY A 634 2.46 29.69 12.70
N ARG A 635 3.71 29.38 12.32
CA ARG A 635 4.68 30.41 11.90
C ARG A 635 4.50 30.71 10.40
N PRO A 636 4.33 31.98 10.00
CA PRO A 636 4.38 32.38 8.59
C PRO A 636 5.80 32.28 7.99
N GLU A 637 6.79 31.96 8.83
CA GLU A 637 8.24 32.05 8.60
C GLU A 637 8.89 30.67 8.40
N ARG A 638 8.25 29.80 7.62
CA ARG A 638 8.76 28.45 7.39
C ARG A 638 9.90 28.46 6.37
N PRO A 639 11.00 27.72 6.60
CA PRO A 639 11.99 27.51 5.55
C PRO A 639 11.32 26.79 4.38
N ARG A 640 11.34 27.45 3.22
CA ARG A 640 10.95 26.85 1.94
C ARG A 640 12.22 26.40 1.22
N ARG A 641 12.14 25.30 0.50
CA ARG A 641 13.20 24.86 -0.42
C ARG A 641 12.71 25.08 -1.84
N SER A 642 13.58 25.53 -2.72
CA SER A 642 13.27 25.68 -4.14
C SER A 642 13.46 24.36 -4.86
N THR A 643 12.43 23.91 -5.55
CA THR A 643 12.49 22.69 -6.35
C THR A 643 11.93 22.94 -7.76
N VAL A 644 12.55 22.28 -8.72
CA VAL A 644 12.13 22.26 -10.12
C VAL A 644 11.35 20.97 -10.35
N HIS A 645 10.08 21.10 -10.67
CA HIS A 645 9.17 19.97 -10.91
C HIS A 645 8.97 19.78 -12.42
N VAL A 646 9.44 18.65 -12.93
CA VAL A 646 9.34 18.26 -14.33
C VAL A 646 8.18 17.28 -14.51
N THR A 647 7.34 17.52 -15.51
CA THR A 647 6.22 16.66 -15.87
C THR A 647 6.32 16.23 -17.33
N SER A 648 6.32 14.92 -17.55
CA SER A 648 6.26 14.28 -18.87
C SER A 648 5.34 13.05 -18.79
N ASP A 649 4.27 13.00 -19.58
CA ASP A 649 3.36 11.85 -19.70
C ASP A 649 2.92 11.23 -18.35
N GLY A 650 2.39 12.06 -17.44
CA GLY A 650 1.92 11.62 -16.12
C GLY A 650 3.02 11.29 -15.09
N LEU A 651 4.29 11.20 -15.51
CA LEU A 651 5.44 11.04 -14.63
C LEU A 651 5.94 12.41 -14.17
N ALA A 652 5.89 12.63 -12.87
CA ALA A 652 6.45 13.80 -12.19
C ALA A 652 7.86 13.47 -11.66
N ARG A 653 8.82 14.39 -11.84
CA ARG A 653 10.16 14.30 -11.25
C ARG A 653 10.54 15.64 -10.64
N GLU A 654 10.98 15.64 -9.39
CA GLU A 654 11.49 16.86 -8.74
C GLU A 654 13.02 16.85 -8.71
N TRP A 655 13.61 18.00 -9.02
CA TRP A 655 15.02 18.29 -8.80
C TRP A 655 15.15 19.42 -7.79
N ASP A 656 16.04 19.22 -6.84
CA ASP A 656 16.51 20.34 -6.02
C ASP A 656 17.26 21.32 -6.90
N VAL A 657 16.99 22.62 -6.75
CA VAL A 657 17.67 23.66 -7.53
C VAL A 657 19.19 23.53 -7.41
N ALA A 658 19.71 23.22 -6.22
CA ALA A 658 21.13 23.04 -5.97
C ALA A 658 21.76 21.80 -6.66
N HIS A 659 20.93 20.86 -7.14
CA HIS A 659 21.35 19.63 -7.78
C HIS A 659 20.74 19.45 -9.19
N CYS A 660 20.20 20.53 -9.77
CA CYS A 660 19.63 20.52 -11.10
C CYS A 660 20.76 20.51 -12.14
N ASP A 661 21.02 19.35 -12.75
CA ASP A 661 22.04 19.20 -13.78
C ASP A 661 21.47 19.48 -15.19
N PRO A 662 22.00 20.48 -15.93
CA PRO A 662 21.53 20.82 -17.28
C PRO A 662 21.61 19.65 -18.26
N ASP A 663 22.65 18.82 -18.18
CA ASP A 663 22.84 17.69 -19.11
C ASP A 663 21.80 16.60 -18.85
N THR A 664 21.50 16.33 -17.58
CA THR A 664 20.44 15.41 -17.20
C THR A 664 19.07 15.89 -17.67
N LEU A 665 18.77 17.19 -17.51
CA LEU A 665 17.51 17.79 -18.00
C LEU A 665 17.42 17.73 -19.53
N TYR A 666 18.50 18.09 -20.24
CA TYR A 666 18.56 18.01 -21.70
C TYR A 666 18.29 16.58 -22.19
N ASN A 667 19.01 15.60 -21.65
CA ASN A 667 18.88 14.20 -22.05
C ASN A 667 17.49 13.64 -21.74
N ASP A 668 16.90 14.03 -20.62
CA ASP A 668 15.55 13.63 -20.24
C ASP A 668 14.51 14.22 -21.18
N ALA A 669 14.51 15.55 -21.37
CA ALA A 669 13.60 16.24 -22.25
C ALA A 669 13.69 15.73 -23.70
N LEU A 670 14.91 15.55 -24.22
CA LEU A 670 15.14 15.01 -25.57
C LEU A 670 14.58 13.59 -25.71
N ARG A 671 14.81 12.72 -24.72
CA ARG A 671 14.29 11.35 -24.71
C ARG A 671 12.77 11.32 -24.69
N GLU A 672 12.13 12.09 -23.81
CA GLU A 672 10.67 12.09 -23.69
C GLU A 672 10.00 12.71 -24.93
N CYS A 673 10.55 13.80 -25.49
CA CYS A 673 10.07 14.38 -26.74
C CYS A 673 10.16 13.39 -27.91
N ARG A 674 11.28 12.65 -28.05
CA ARG A 674 11.43 11.62 -29.10
C ARG A 674 10.45 10.47 -28.97
N LYS A 675 10.09 10.05 -27.75
CA LYS A 675 9.02 9.04 -27.56
C LYS A 675 7.69 9.53 -28.10
N TRP A 676 7.38 10.81 -27.86
CA TRP A 676 6.15 11.44 -28.31
C TRP A 676 6.11 11.62 -29.83
N LEU A 677 7.26 11.92 -30.45
CA LEU A 677 7.40 12.06 -31.91
C LEU A 677 7.38 10.73 -32.67
N ALA A 678 7.62 9.60 -31.98
CA ALA A 678 7.54 8.26 -32.55
C ALA A 678 6.10 7.69 -32.59
N TRP A 679 5.16 8.36 -31.94
CA TRP A 679 3.71 8.09 -31.98
C TRP A 679 3.04 9.02 -32.99
#